data_AF-A0AAN9G4A3-F1
#
_entry.id   AF-A0AAN9G4A3-F1
#
_cell.length_a   1.000
_cell.length_b   1.000
_cell.length_c   1.000
_cell.angle_alpha   90.00
_cell.angle_beta   90.00
_cell.angle_gamma   90.00
#
_symmetry.space_group_name_H-M   'P 1'
#
loop_
_entity.id
_entity.type
_entity.pdbx_description
1 polymer ?
#
loop_
_entity_poly.entity_id
_entity_poly.type
_entity_poly.pdbx_seq_one_letter_code
_entity_poly.pdbx_strand_id
1 'polypeptide(L)'
;MADSSKKDKIAAAKKKLKQFQQRSGRTPSRSPAPSSRSSPAGGDNNYDHPSEEKSRRSISPVPEQPTTDSNSRGRPLSRKSDVAESPPRNQTAEGHGNQDQADLQLPSSSVAVTPSNNQSSLEASHWLGADRTTASTESLHQLSRQLNGLLAESSNYNSTADETGNSTSEELEIRNRELASLLEKHSQANEQLNTQNFQLRDHAKNLQEQLDAERNNFTDKYKKDIGSLKEQLQVHIQTIGILVAEKTELQSQVGQSQRIADQRIQEIEELSGRLKASRQRVADLERSLSTSSQSGHHLEKSNKENSKEIDRLKLDLYKATKSSEESKQQISELTQKLHSKASEAAALEQNTEDLKKRLEMAEIYAQQLSSESENSTGNMTMLTDLQTERDTLLLKVKQFEETVQSLRQERDQVSDHYQRQSQQLTHQIQQLTQQISALSEEREQLLSRQHELEGAVFELQRKLEDSAVQQSSQKEDHQVDHAAQRQLLDQLEQLRSDMHELQQRHEAQIRDNAQLSRFLEEREAKVLELELQVDQMGSQVEDRTSLLESVQSDRTALSRALTQNKELKAQLAELQNGFVKLSNDNMELVTKLQGTEYNTNDLAAKLANQEDELTALREQLSQREAEIQSLKDATQAAQKQQYQQDQIQDRLRHYEAQAQLVDTLQNELTAAQDMMEALTTQNSELRAMLIKATEVRPRSDENGSENGDKSQTNDLIDSLTATIKQLELERGQLYESLKEQRHLSDNLSVKVADLNEEVIRKSSDFVDSDKISRSDYEQLKTSMEMIQEKYTRVMRDKADLTDKADQLEHLVVQLQGETDTIGEYISLYHHQRALLQQRELQKNDYIAQLARDREQLQDKLGELQALVMQLLGERNMLHSYHEESSGEPITNGHGHARAIKQLMHDPALQPHLNAQSLTNGPVEDNYAEWPDYTSSESDAESEVEPIIGGAEIPPSPSSDISSPSGLDQEVRDSAHKASHAHNHGHSHPHHHHHHHGRHRTHSTGSQSMGGASSVAHEEEDQTAHRILNLLSEIGHSNLVNKLSFQERNFLPCKYCKGAVQVI
;
A
#
# COMPACT_ATOMS: atom_id res chain seq x y z
N MET A 1 16.59 12.78 27.59
CA MET A 1 18.05 12.92 27.82
C MET A 1 18.90 11.77 27.22
N ALA A 2 18.37 10.81 26.45
CA ALA A 2 19.17 9.71 25.92
C ALA A 2 20.12 10.10 24.76
N ASP A 3 19.70 11.05 23.90
CA ASP A 3 20.38 11.32 22.62
C ASP A 3 21.69 12.08 22.70
N SER A 4 21.96 12.81 23.79
CA SER A 4 23.29 13.38 24.05
C SER A 4 24.33 12.26 24.15
N SER A 5 24.05 11.24 24.99
CA SER A 5 24.91 10.06 25.15
C SER A 5 25.19 9.36 23.81
N LYS A 6 24.21 9.30 22.89
CA LYS A 6 24.38 8.71 21.56
C LYS A 6 25.28 9.58 20.66
N LYS A 7 25.07 10.90 20.65
CA LYS A 7 25.92 11.86 19.91
C LYS A 7 27.37 11.87 20.44
N ASP A 8 27.55 11.86 21.76
CA ASP A 8 28.88 11.86 22.40
C ASP A 8 29.65 10.55 22.16
N LYS A 9 28.96 9.40 22.21
CA LYS A 9 29.56 8.10 21.84
C LYS A 9 29.99 8.06 20.37
N ILE A 10 29.20 8.63 19.46
CA ILE A 10 29.55 8.76 18.04
C ILE A 10 30.73 9.73 17.84
N ALA A 11 30.77 10.85 18.56
CA ALA A 11 31.89 11.79 18.52
C ALA A 11 33.19 11.15 19.05
N ALA A 12 33.12 10.41 20.16
CA ALA A 12 34.24 9.66 20.72
C ALA A 12 34.73 8.54 19.76
N ALA A 13 33.82 7.83 19.10
CA ALA A 13 34.15 6.84 18.07
C ALA A 13 34.86 7.48 16.86
N LYS A 14 34.32 8.59 16.32
CA LYS A 14 34.97 9.35 15.24
C LYS A 14 36.34 9.90 15.65
N LYS A 15 36.50 10.35 16.90
CA LYS A 15 37.80 10.80 17.44
C LYS A 15 38.82 9.66 17.53
N LYS A 16 38.41 8.47 18.03
CA LYS A 16 39.26 7.27 18.05
C LYS A 16 39.63 6.78 16.64
N LEU A 17 38.69 6.78 15.69
CA LEU A 17 38.93 6.39 14.30
C LEU A 17 39.97 7.32 13.64
N LYS A 18 39.83 8.64 13.80
CA LYS A 18 40.79 9.63 13.30
C LYS A 18 42.18 9.45 13.93
N GLN A 19 42.24 9.13 15.23
CA GLN A 19 43.48 8.87 15.96
C GLN A 19 44.14 7.53 15.57
N PHE A 20 43.37 6.54 15.12
CA PHE A 20 43.87 5.28 14.56
C PHE A 20 44.43 5.46 13.15
N GLN A 21 43.71 6.18 12.28
CA GLN A 21 44.16 6.54 10.93
C GLN A 21 45.46 7.38 10.98
N GLN A 22 45.57 8.32 11.92
CA GLN A 22 46.80 9.09 12.17
C GLN A 22 47.99 8.25 12.68
N ARG A 23 47.76 7.02 13.17
CA ARG A 23 48.82 6.11 13.66
C ARG A 23 49.30 5.08 12.64
N SER A 24 48.66 4.95 11.48
CA SER A 24 48.94 3.88 10.50
C SER A 24 49.65 4.38 9.22
N GLY A 25 50.09 5.64 9.20
CA GLY A 25 50.58 6.33 7.99
C GLY A 25 52.09 6.60 7.92
N ARG A 26 52.87 5.60 7.46
CA ARG A 26 54.28 5.67 6.97
C ARG A 26 55.41 6.08 7.95
N THR A 27 56.61 5.57 7.69
CA THR A 27 57.86 6.32 7.37
C THR A 27 59.03 5.34 7.14
N PRO A 28 60.19 5.75 6.56
CA PRO A 28 60.55 7.02 5.91
C PRO A 28 60.01 7.06 4.45
N SER A 29 60.55 7.69 3.39
CA SER A 29 61.73 8.54 3.07
C SER A 29 61.39 9.35 1.79
N ARG A 30 62.13 10.35 1.27
CA ARG A 30 63.38 11.02 1.69
C ARG A 30 63.32 12.50 1.27
N SER A 31 64.17 13.34 1.87
CA SER A 31 64.50 14.73 1.48
C SER A 31 65.08 14.86 0.05
N PRO A 32 65.07 16.06 -0.60
CA PRO A 32 64.96 17.40 0.00
C PRO A 32 63.92 18.39 -0.58
N ALA A 33 63.88 19.57 0.05
CA ALA A 33 62.98 20.72 -0.16
C ALA A 33 63.66 21.81 -1.07
N PRO A 34 63.20 23.08 -1.19
CA PRO A 34 62.03 23.76 -0.60
C PRO A 34 61.24 24.75 -1.51
N SER A 35 60.27 25.44 -0.88
CA SER A 35 59.83 26.84 -1.11
C SER A 35 58.68 27.21 -2.08
N SER A 36 57.85 28.14 -1.57
CA SER A 36 56.97 29.14 -2.22
C SER A 36 56.30 28.87 -3.58
N ARG A 37 54.95 28.90 -3.57
CA ARG A 37 54.12 29.36 -4.70
C ARG A 37 53.75 30.84 -4.50
N SER A 38 53.87 31.66 -5.54
CA SER A 38 53.15 32.95 -5.65
C SER A 38 53.04 33.40 -7.11
N SER A 39 51.79 33.67 -7.53
CA SER A 39 51.42 34.43 -8.74
C SER A 39 51.68 33.82 -10.13
N PRO A 40 51.03 34.33 -11.22
CA PRO A 40 50.76 33.53 -12.43
C PRO A 40 51.17 34.19 -13.78
N ALA A 41 50.79 33.50 -14.85
CA ALA A 41 50.58 33.98 -16.24
C ALA A 41 51.80 34.14 -17.19
N GLY A 42 51.52 33.92 -18.49
CA GLY A 42 52.30 34.42 -19.63
C GLY A 42 53.09 33.38 -20.44
N GLY A 43 52.91 33.39 -21.77
CA GLY A 43 53.97 33.07 -22.74
C GLY A 43 53.97 31.71 -23.44
N ASP A 44 53.25 31.63 -24.56
CA ASP A 44 53.76 31.25 -25.89
C ASP A 44 54.77 30.10 -26.11
N ASN A 45 54.39 29.20 -27.06
CA ASN A 45 55.18 28.76 -28.24
C ASN A 45 56.56 28.06 -28.01
N ASN A 46 56.96 27.00 -28.73
CA ASN A 46 56.45 26.39 -29.96
C ASN A 46 57.16 25.04 -30.23
N TYR A 47 56.63 24.20 -31.13
CA TYR A 47 57.27 22.99 -31.71
C TYR A 47 57.62 21.84 -30.71
N ASP A 48 57.67 20.55 -31.09
CA ASP A 48 57.44 19.93 -32.40
C ASP A 48 56.77 18.54 -32.28
N HIS A 49 56.02 18.16 -33.33
CA HIS A 49 55.77 16.74 -33.70
C HIS A 49 56.96 16.31 -34.58
N PRO A 50 57.35 15.01 -34.72
CA PRO A 50 56.44 13.97 -35.26
C PRO A 50 56.64 12.55 -34.64
N SER A 51 55.58 11.74 -34.53
CA SER A 51 55.23 10.60 -35.42
C SER A 51 55.89 9.23 -35.15
N GLU A 52 55.04 8.20 -35.22
CA GLU A 52 55.28 6.89 -35.88
C GLU A 52 56.22 5.85 -35.20
N GLU A 53 56.09 4.53 -35.42
CA GLU A 53 55.23 3.78 -36.38
C GLU A 53 54.77 2.36 -35.88
N LYS A 54 54.04 1.67 -36.78
CA LYS A 54 53.49 0.29 -36.83
C LYS A 54 54.43 -0.80 -36.23
N SER A 55 53.98 -1.98 -35.76
CA SER A 55 53.09 -2.99 -36.39
C SER A 55 52.61 -4.02 -35.33
N ARG A 56 51.41 -4.62 -35.40
CA ARG A 56 51.01 -5.87 -36.14
C ARG A 56 51.93 -7.09 -35.86
N ARG A 57 51.43 -8.32 -35.64
CA ARG A 57 50.09 -8.90 -35.95
C ARG A 57 49.79 -10.19 -35.13
N SER A 58 48.51 -10.42 -34.79
CA SER A 58 47.77 -11.72 -34.70
C SER A 58 48.40 -13.01 -34.14
N ILE A 59 47.67 -13.71 -33.25
CA ILE A 59 47.13 -15.10 -33.43
C ILE A 59 46.25 -15.48 -32.21
N SER A 60 45.24 -16.35 -32.43
CA SER A 60 44.33 -16.98 -31.44
C SER A 60 44.60 -18.51 -31.43
N PRO A 61 44.19 -19.34 -30.43
CA PRO A 61 42.97 -19.21 -29.61
C PRO A 61 43.05 -19.68 -28.13
N VAL A 62 41.86 -19.85 -27.54
CA VAL A 62 41.40 -20.41 -26.24
C VAL A 62 41.26 -21.96 -26.34
N PRO A 63 41.15 -22.82 -25.28
CA PRO A 63 41.07 -22.63 -23.80
C PRO A 63 42.08 -23.49 -22.95
N GLU A 64 41.81 -23.50 -21.63
CA GLU A 64 41.82 -24.69 -20.72
C GLU A 64 42.94 -24.90 -19.68
N GLN A 65 42.66 -25.82 -18.72
CA GLN A 65 43.22 -25.89 -17.36
C GLN A 65 44.63 -26.54 -17.31
N PRO A 66 45.34 -26.46 -16.15
CA PRO A 66 45.22 -27.58 -15.22
C PRO A 66 45.34 -27.25 -13.71
N THR A 67 45.02 -28.27 -12.91
CA THR A 67 45.31 -28.45 -11.48
C THR A 67 46.81 -28.39 -11.12
N THR A 68 47.15 -28.16 -9.84
CA THR A 68 48.23 -28.91 -9.16
C THR A 68 48.14 -28.86 -7.63
N ASP A 69 48.86 -29.77 -6.97
CA ASP A 69 48.62 -30.17 -5.58
C ASP A 69 49.85 -29.95 -4.66
N SER A 70 49.58 -29.77 -3.36
CA SER A 70 50.45 -30.16 -2.22
C SER A 70 51.76 -29.41 -1.85
N ASN A 71 51.97 -29.33 -0.51
CA ASN A 71 53.25 -29.47 0.24
C ASN A 71 54.38 -28.41 0.12
N SER A 72 55.08 -27.98 1.19
CA SER A 72 55.05 -28.36 2.62
C SER A 72 56.00 -27.47 3.49
N ARG A 73 56.00 -27.72 4.82
CA ARG A 73 56.95 -27.29 5.89
C ARG A 73 56.71 -25.90 6.52
N GLY A 74 56.89 -25.72 7.85
CA GLY A 74 57.48 -26.62 8.85
C GLY A 74 57.04 -26.41 10.32
N ARG A 75 57.50 -27.33 11.18
CA ARG A 75 57.27 -27.47 12.64
C ARG A 75 58.52 -26.96 13.43
N PRO A 76 58.78 -27.15 14.76
CA PRO A 76 58.51 -28.29 15.68
C PRO A 76 57.89 -27.86 17.07
N LEU A 77 57.55 -28.70 18.08
CA LEU A 77 58.32 -29.79 18.77
C LEU A 77 57.49 -30.98 19.35
N SER A 78 57.01 -30.94 20.59
CA SER A 78 56.63 -32.11 21.45
C SER A 78 55.87 -31.65 22.71
N ARG A 79 55.28 -32.48 23.59
CA ARG A 79 55.26 -33.95 23.82
C ARG A 79 53.94 -34.61 23.31
N LYS A 80 53.67 -35.93 23.31
CA LYS A 80 54.05 -37.17 24.07
C LYS A 80 53.31 -37.38 25.41
N SER A 81 52.74 -38.55 25.73
CA SER A 81 52.68 -39.83 24.98
C SER A 81 51.76 -40.85 25.67
N ASP A 82 51.17 -41.90 25.06
CA ASP A 82 50.82 -42.33 23.67
C ASP A 82 49.87 -43.58 23.81
N VAL A 83 49.14 -44.05 22.77
CA VAL A 83 48.41 -45.37 22.63
C VAL A 83 47.07 -45.56 23.41
N ALA A 84 45.94 -46.09 22.89
CA ALA A 84 45.32 -46.30 21.54
C ALA A 84 43.84 -46.81 21.77
N GLU A 85 42.95 -47.25 20.86
CA GLU A 85 42.96 -47.45 19.38
C GLU A 85 41.56 -47.18 18.71
N SER A 86 40.88 -48.17 18.09
CA SER A 86 39.66 -48.07 17.22
C SER A 86 39.06 -49.49 16.95
N PRO A 87 38.00 -49.77 16.10
CA PRO A 87 37.18 -48.94 15.19
C PRO A 87 35.61 -49.18 15.33
N PRO A 88 34.72 -49.18 14.30
CA PRO A 88 34.00 -47.98 13.81
C PRO A 88 32.46 -48.12 13.58
N ARG A 89 31.83 -47.03 13.06
CA ARG A 89 30.67 -46.87 12.12
C ARG A 89 29.80 -48.10 11.71
N ASN A 90 28.50 -47.97 11.36
CA ASN A 90 27.84 -46.84 10.66
C ASN A 90 26.29 -46.74 10.81
N GLN A 91 25.73 -45.72 10.15
CA GLN A 91 24.33 -45.28 9.99
C GLN A 91 23.28 -46.35 9.58
N THR A 92 21.99 -46.07 9.90
CA THR A 92 20.78 -46.64 9.28
C THR A 92 19.71 -45.57 9.06
N ALA A 93 18.84 -45.74 8.07
CA ALA A 93 17.70 -44.86 7.78
C ALA A 93 16.38 -45.65 7.70
N GLU A 94 15.29 -44.92 7.94
CA GLU A 94 13.84 -45.15 7.72
C GLU A 94 13.28 -46.53 7.29
N GLY A 95 12.12 -46.86 7.89
CA GLY A 95 11.21 -47.92 7.43
C GLY A 95 9.93 -47.95 8.27
N HIS A 96 8.76 -47.64 7.67
CA HIS A 96 7.47 -47.61 8.37
C HIS A 96 6.84 -49.01 8.52
N GLY A 97 6.00 -49.17 9.56
CA GLY A 97 5.09 -50.31 9.72
C GLY A 97 4.11 -50.10 10.87
N ASN A 98 2.84 -49.83 10.57
CA ASN A 98 1.77 -49.72 11.57
C ASN A 98 1.23 -51.10 11.94
N GLN A 99 0.84 -51.28 13.21
CA GLN A 99 -0.49 -51.80 13.56
C GLN A 99 -0.84 -51.54 15.03
N ASP A 100 -2.13 -51.58 15.33
CA ASP A 100 -2.76 -50.94 16.48
C ASP A 100 -2.68 -51.73 17.80
N GLN A 101 -2.76 -51.01 18.92
CA GLN A 101 -3.25 -51.55 20.19
C GLN A 101 -4.34 -50.63 20.75
N ALA A 102 -5.44 -51.23 21.18
CA ALA A 102 -6.52 -50.57 21.88
C ALA A 102 -6.60 -51.02 23.34
N ASP A 103 -6.98 -50.08 24.19
CA ASP A 103 -7.66 -50.22 25.48
C ASP A 103 -7.23 -51.27 26.54
N LEU A 104 -6.58 -50.71 27.57
CA LEU A 104 -7.06 -50.65 28.96
C LEU A 104 -7.10 -51.91 29.88
N GLN A 105 -6.61 -51.64 31.10
CA GLN A 105 -7.13 -52.10 32.41
C GLN A 105 -6.96 -53.59 32.81
N LEU A 106 -5.86 -53.82 33.55
CA LEU A 106 -5.87 -54.19 34.98
C LEU A 106 -7.26 -54.48 35.62
N PRO A 107 -7.40 -55.54 36.44
CA PRO A 107 -6.77 -55.47 37.78
C PRO A 107 -6.28 -56.79 38.43
N SER A 108 -5.45 -56.59 39.48
CA SER A 108 -5.29 -57.42 40.69
C SER A 108 -4.99 -58.92 40.56
N SER A 109 -3.70 -59.27 40.68
CA SER A 109 -3.30 -60.65 41.04
C SER A 109 -3.53 -60.96 42.52
N SER A 110 -3.91 -62.19 42.82
CA SER A 110 -3.84 -62.78 44.17
C SER A 110 -3.01 -64.08 44.15
N VAL A 111 -2.59 -64.52 45.34
CA VAL A 111 -1.53 -65.52 45.56
C VAL A 111 -1.77 -66.87 44.89
N ALA A 112 -0.78 -67.37 44.12
CA ALA A 112 -0.63 -68.79 43.79
C ALA A 112 0.85 -69.20 43.68
N VAL A 113 1.18 -70.37 44.24
CA VAL A 113 2.55 -70.88 44.44
C VAL A 113 2.96 -71.84 43.32
N THR A 114 4.12 -71.64 42.69
CA THR A 114 5.20 -72.67 42.54
C THR A 114 6.37 -72.18 41.65
N PRO A 115 7.63 -72.40 42.03
CA PRO A 115 8.78 -72.36 41.13
C PRO A 115 9.08 -73.75 40.52
N SER A 116 9.95 -73.81 39.51
CA SER A 116 10.50 -75.08 39.00
C SER A 116 11.91 -74.93 38.46
N ASN A 117 12.84 -75.76 38.98
CA ASN A 117 14.01 -76.34 38.31
C ASN A 117 15.08 -75.41 37.66
N ASN A 118 16.37 -75.77 37.62
CA ASN A 118 17.09 -76.90 38.22
C ASN A 118 18.59 -76.59 38.31
N GLN A 119 19.31 -77.29 39.21
CA GLN A 119 20.72 -77.79 39.12
C GLN A 119 21.40 -77.83 40.51
N SER A 120 22.30 -78.76 40.84
CA SER A 120 22.30 -80.24 40.70
C SER A 120 23.58 -80.85 41.28
N SER A 121 23.47 -81.63 42.37
CA SER A 121 24.38 -82.72 42.81
C SER A 121 23.64 -83.48 43.92
N LEU A 122 23.48 -84.81 43.85
CA LEU A 122 24.44 -85.84 44.28
C LEU A 122 24.82 -85.66 45.78
N GLU A 123 24.62 -86.63 46.67
CA GLU A 123 24.48 -88.09 46.45
C GLU A 123 23.53 -88.79 47.46
N ALA A 124 23.44 -90.12 47.40
CA ALA A 124 22.45 -90.93 48.14
C ALA A 124 22.70 -90.95 49.67
N SER A 125 21.69 -91.18 50.51
CA SER A 125 21.25 -92.56 50.79
C SER A 125 19.81 -92.68 51.31
N HIS A 126 19.15 -93.73 50.85
CA HIS A 126 17.74 -94.06 51.07
C HIS A 126 17.59 -95.04 52.25
N TRP A 127 16.66 -94.78 53.19
CA TRP A 127 15.98 -95.83 53.97
C TRP A 127 14.60 -95.36 54.45
N LEU A 128 13.61 -96.23 54.31
CA LEU A 128 12.27 -96.09 54.89
C LEU A 128 12.35 -96.48 56.40
N GLY A 129 11.49 -96.03 57.32
CA GLY A 129 10.12 -95.54 57.18
C GLY A 129 9.12 -96.66 57.53
N ALA A 130 8.45 -96.56 58.68
CA ALA A 130 7.31 -97.41 59.09
C ALA A 130 6.68 -96.91 60.41
N ASP A 131 5.38 -97.14 60.58
CA ASP A 131 4.74 -97.19 61.91
C ASP A 131 5.37 -98.28 62.79
N ARG A 132 5.44 -98.02 64.11
CA ARG A 132 5.16 -99.08 65.09
C ARG A 132 4.88 -98.58 66.50
N THR A 133 3.67 -98.86 66.95
CA THR A 133 3.39 -99.14 68.36
C THR A 133 4.11 -100.44 68.77
N THR A 134 5.19 -100.31 69.53
CA THR A 134 5.80 -101.44 70.25
C THR A 134 6.03 -101.06 71.70
N ALA A 135 5.27 -101.64 72.61
CA ALA A 135 5.61 -101.63 74.03
C ALA A 135 6.98 -102.33 74.21
N SER A 136 7.90 -101.71 74.95
CA SER A 136 9.13 -102.41 75.32
C SER A 136 8.78 -103.55 76.29
N THR A 137 8.98 -104.78 75.84
CA THR A 137 8.72 -106.00 76.62
C THR A 137 9.69 -106.20 77.77
N GLU A 138 10.69 -105.33 77.93
CA GLU A 138 11.72 -105.43 78.96
C GLU A 138 11.17 -105.20 80.38
N SER A 139 10.25 -104.24 80.59
CA SER A 139 9.62 -104.01 81.89
C SER A 139 8.76 -105.21 82.33
N LEU A 140 8.06 -105.85 81.39
CA LEU A 140 7.30 -107.07 81.64
C LEU A 140 8.19 -108.30 81.86
N HIS A 141 9.35 -108.40 81.19
CA HIS A 141 10.35 -109.43 81.50
C HIS A 141 11.04 -109.22 82.86
N GLN A 142 11.25 -107.97 83.28
CA GLN A 142 11.82 -107.64 84.58
C GLN A 142 10.85 -107.97 85.72
N LEU A 143 9.57 -107.59 85.59
CA LEU A 143 8.50 -107.99 86.52
C LEU A 143 8.26 -109.51 86.52
N SER A 144 8.31 -110.17 85.36
CA SER A 144 8.18 -111.64 85.27
C SER A 144 9.33 -112.38 85.96
N ARG A 145 10.57 -111.89 85.84
CA ARG A 145 11.72 -112.45 86.58
C ARG A 145 11.61 -112.21 88.08
N GLN A 146 11.10 -111.07 88.53
CA GLN A 146 10.88 -110.78 89.95
C GLN A 146 9.75 -111.62 90.56
N LEU A 147 8.64 -111.82 89.85
CA LEU A 147 7.54 -112.70 90.31
C LEU A 147 7.93 -114.18 90.37
N ASN A 148 8.71 -114.68 89.40
CA ASN A 148 9.21 -116.06 89.46
C ASN A 148 10.30 -116.26 90.54
N GLY A 149 11.03 -115.21 90.94
CA GLY A 149 11.91 -115.28 92.11
C GLY A 149 11.15 -115.42 93.42
N LEU A 150 10.10 -114.61 93.62
CA LEU A 150 9.30 -114.59 94.85
C LEU A 150 8.45 -115.86 95.08
N LEU A 151 8.21 -116.65 94.03
CA LEU A 151 7.57 -117.97 94.10
C LEU A 151 8.55 -119.15 94.26
N ALA A 152 9.87 -118.90 94.23
CA ALA A 152 10.90 -119.94 94.36
C ALA A 152 11.47 -120.08 95.79
N GLU A 153 11.42 -119.02 96.61
CA GLU A 153 11.96 -119.02 97.98
C GLU A 153 10.90 -119.30 99.07
N SER A 154 9.65 -119.58 98.68
CA SER A 154 8.51 -119.82 99.58
C SER A 154 8.27 -121.32 99.91
N SER A 155 9.25 -122.20 99.72
CA SER A 155 9.21 -123.59 100.22
C SER A 155 10.60 -124.24 100.36
N ASN A 156 11.29 -123.94 101.46
CA ASN A 156 12.08 -124.92 102.26
C ASN A 156 12.80 -124.24 103.43
N TYR A 157 12.31 -124.45 104.65
CA TYR A 157 13.07 -125.07 105.75
C TYR A 157 12.20 -125.09 107.02
N ASN A 158 11.74 -126.29 107.38
CA ASN A 158 10.98 -126.54 108.60
C ASN A 158 11.45 -127.90 109.16
N SER A 159 11.41 -128.09 110.48
CA SER A 159 12.11 -129.17 111.23
C SER A 159 13.64 -128.96 111.36
N THR A 160 14.31 -129.28 112.48
CA THR A 160 13.93 -130.03 113.70
C THR A 160 14.52 -129.40 114.99
N ALA A 161 13.87 -129.65 116.14
CA ALA A 161 14.39 -130.08 117.46
C ALA A 161 15.83 -129.68 117.93
N ASP A 162 16.13 -129.40 119.21
CA ASP A 162 15.32 -129.38 120.45
C ASP A 162 15.99 -128.50 121.55
N GLU A 163 15.48 -128.55 122.79
CA GLU A 163 15.95 -127.86 124.00
C GLU A 163 17.49 -127.68 124.18
N THR A 164 17.94 -126.44 124.42
CA THR A 164 18.66 -126.02 125.65
C THR A 164 18.82 -124.48 125.70
N GLY A 165 18.82 -123.88 126.90
CA GLY A 165 18.52 -122.44 127.07
C GLY A 165 19.67 -121.49 127.42
N ASN A 166 19.36 -120.19 127.41
CA ASN A 166 20.09 -119.07 128.02
C ASN A 166 21.48 -118.68 127.48
N SER A 167 21.70 -118.71 126.16
CA SER A 167 22.83 -117.96 125.54
C SER A 167 22.55 -117.32 124.17
N THR A 168 21.45 -117.67 123.50
CA THR A 168 21.18 -117.27 122.10
C THR A 168 20.56 -115.88 121.92
N SER A 169 20.03 -115.25 122.98
CA SER A 169 19.39 -113.93 122.88
C SER A 169 20.39 -112.81 122.59
N GLU A 170 21.58 -112.87 123.19
CA GLU A 170 22.58 -111.80 123.11
C GLU A 170 23.28 -111.78 121.74
N GLU A 171 23.56 -112.95 121.16
CA GLU A 171 24.06 -113.06 119.77
C GLU A 171 23.03 -112.57 118.73
N LEU A 172 21.73 -112.87 118.93
CA LEU A 172 20.66 -112.36 118.08
C LEU A 172 20.48 -110.84 118.22
N GLU A 173 20.69 -110.28 119.41
CA GLU A 173 20.73 -108.83 119.63
C GLU A 173 21.93 -108.17 118.94
N ILE A 174 23.14 -108.74 119.07
CA ILE A 174 24.35 -108.25 118.39
C ILE A 174 24.15 -108.28 116.88
N ARG A 175 23.68 -109.40 116.33
CA ARG A 175 23.40 -109.54 114.90
C ARG A 175 22.32 -108.58 114.40
N ASN A 176 21.29 -108.29 115.21
CA ASN A 176 20.31 -107.25 114.88
C ASN A 176 20.92 -105.84 114.92
N ARG A 177 21.77 -105.51 115.89
CA ARG A 177 22.50 -104.22 115.93
C ARG A 177 23.43 -104.06 114.72
N GLU A 178 24.14 -105.12 114.33
CA GLU A 178 25.00 -105.13 113.14
C GLU A 178 24.19 -104.96 111.85
N LEU A 179 23.11 -105.74 111.66
CA LEU A 179 22.20 -105.63 110.52
C LEU A 179 21.56 -104.24 110.45
N ALA A 180 21.11 -103.68 111.58
CA ALA A 180 20.60 -102.32 111.64
C ALA A 180 21.68 -101.30 111.23
N SER A 181 22.92 -101.44 111.70
CA SER A 181 24.02 -100.54 111.30
C SER A 181 24.40 -100.65 109.82
N LEU A 182 24.25 -101.83 109.22
CA LEU A 182 24.48 -102.05 107.78
C LEU A 182 23.31 -101.48 106.96
N LEU A 183 22.08 -101.67 107.41
CA LEU A 183 20.88 -101.11 106.79
C LEU A 183 20.89 -99.57 106.88
N GLU A 184 21.32 -99.00 108.01
CA GLU A 184 21.54 -97.57 108.18
C GLU A 184 22.64 -97.04 107.25
N LYS A 185 23.80 -97.71 107.17
CA LYS A 185 24.86 -97.36 106.19
C LYS A 185 24.37 -97.44 104.75
N HIS A 186 23.58 -98.46 104.40
CA HIS A 186 22.95 -98.56 103.08
C HIS A 186 21.89 -97.47 102.86
N SER A 187 21.14 -97.07 103.87
CA SER A 187 20.19 -95.97 103.81
C SER A 187 20.91 -94.64 103.57
N GLN A 188 21.95 -94.33 104.36
CA GLN A 188 22.79 -93.14 104.20
C GLN A 188 23.48 -93.12 102.83
N ALA A 189 24.00 -94.25 102.35
CA ALA A 189 24.60 -94.36 101.02
C ALA A 189 23.55 -94.18 99.89
N ASN A 190 22.32 -94.69 100.07
CA ASN A 190 21.23 -94.51 99.12
C ASN A 190 20.69 -93.07 99.13
N GLU A 191 20.70 -92.39 100.28
CA GLU A 191 20.38 -90.97 100.40
C GLU A 191 21.46 -90.08 99.76
N GLN A 192 22.73 -90.42 99.92
CA GLN A 192 23.85 -89.81 99.20
C GLN A 192 23.76 -90.04 97.68
N LEU A 193 23.41 -91.25 97.24
CA LEU A 193 23.19 -91.55 95.82
C LEU A 193 21.95 -90.84 95.26
N ASN A 194 20.88 -90.68 96.05
CA ASN A 194 19.68 -89.93 95.65
C ASN A 194 19.92 -88.43 95.57
N THR A 195 20.67 -87.85 96.52
CA THR A 195 21.07 -86.43 96.46
C THR A 195 22.04 -86.16 95.32
N GLN A 196 23.00 -87.05 95.04
CA GLN A 196 23.83 -86.99 93.83
C GLN A 196 22.98 -87.14 92.55
N ASN A 197 22.03 -88.06 92.51
CA ASN A 197 21.10 -88.21 91.37
C ASN A 197 20.23 -86.96 91.17
N PHE A 198 19.80 -86.32 92.25
CA PHE A 198 19.05 -85.06 92.20
C PHE A 198 19.92 -83.92 91.66
N GLN A 199 21.13 -83.76 92.20
CA GLN A 199 22.11 -82.78 91.72
C GLN A 199 22.49 -82.99 90.24
N LEU A 200 22.68 -84.24 89.80
CA LEU A 200 22.95 -84.56 88.40
C LEU A 200 21.75 -84.29 87.49
N ARG A 201 20.52 -84.54 87.94
CA ARG A 201 19.29 -84.19 87.18
C ARG A 201 19.10 -82.68 87.10
N ASP A 202 19.32 -81.95 88.19
CA ASP A 202 19.24 -80.49 88.21
C ASP A 202 20.33 -79.87 87.32
N HIS A 203 21.57 -80.35 87.42
CA HIS A 203 22.67 -79.92 86.53
C HIS A 203 22.39 -80.23 85.06
N ALA A 204 21.81 -81.40 84.74
CA ALA A 204 21.39 -81.74 83.37
C ALA A 204 20.24 -80.84 82.88
N LYS A 205 19.28 -80.51 83.74
CA LYS A 205 18.19 -79.56 83.45
C LYS A 205 18.71 -78.15 83.22
N ASN A 206 19.61 -77.67 84.08
CA ASN A 206 20.24 -76.35 83.94
C ASN A 206 21.11 -76.27 82.67
N LEU A 207 21.81 -77.34 82.30
CA LEU A 207 22.51 -77.43 81.00
C LEU A 207 21.53 -77.43 79.82
N GLN A 208 20.41 -78.14 79.90
CA GLN A 208 19.39 -78.12 78.85
C GLN A 208 18.77 -76.73 78.69
N GLU A 209 18.42 -76.06 79.79
CA GLU A 209 17.89 -74.69 79.80
C GLU A 209 18.93 -73.68 79.27
N GLN A 210 20.22 -73.86 79.55
CA GLN A 210 21.30 -73.07 78.95
C GLN A 210 21.45 -73.33 77.44
N LEU A 211 21.35 -74.58 76.99
CA LEU A 211 21.42 -74.93 75.57
C LEU A 211 20.22 -74.38 74.78
N ASP A 212 19.02 -74.46 75.34
CA ASP A 212 17.82 -73.89 74.73
C ASP A 212 17.81 -72.36 74.79
N ALA A 213 18.33 -71.74 75.86
CA ALA A 213 18.54 -70.29 75.95
C ALA A 213 19.55 -69.80 74.89
N GLU A 214 20.70 -70.46 74.75
CA GLU A 214 21.66 -70.09 73.70
C GLU A 214 21.11 -70.37 72.30
N ARG A 215 20.40 -71.48 72.08
CA ARG A 215 19.71 -71.75 70.81
C ARG A 215 18.72 -70.64 70.47
N ASN A 216 17.92 -70.20 71.43
CA ASN A 216 16.99 -69.09 71.25
C ASN A 216 17.75 -67.78 70.96
N ASN A 217 18.81 -67.47 71.73
CA ASN A 217 19.69 -66.32 71.49
C ASN A 217 20.29 -66.33 70.08
N PHE A 218 20.73 -67.48 69.56
CA PHE A 218 21.22 -67.62 68.19
C PHE A 218 20.10 -67.41 67.16
N THR A 219 18.90 -67.97 67.36
CA THR A 219 17.79 -67.70 66.42
C THR A 219 17.35 -66.25 66.44
N ASP A 220 17.41 -65.55 67.57
CA ASP A 220 17.00 -64.15 67.69
C ASP A 220 18.07 -63.18 67.17
N LYS A 221 19.36 -63.50 67.31
CA LYS A 221 20.45 -62.83 66.58
C LYS A 221 20.21 -62.99 65.07
N TYR A 222 20.06 -64.23 64.59
CA TYR A 222 19.83 -64.54 63.18
C TYR A 222 18.58 -63.87 62.59
N LYS A 223 17.46 -63.79 63.34
CA LYS A 223 16.26 -63.03 62.95
C LYS A 223 16.55 -61.52 62.83
N LYS A 224 17.30 -60.93 63.76
CA LYS A 224 17.68 -59.51 63.75
C LYS A 224 18.63 -59.19 62.59
N ASP A 225 19.60 -60.06 62.32
CA ASP A 225 20.56 -59.91 61.22
C ASP A 225 19.87 -60.06 59.86
N ILE A 226 18.93 -61.00 59.71
CA ILE A 226 18.05 -61.08 58.53
C ILE A 226 17.14 -59.84 58.42
N GLY A 227 16.65 -59.32 59.55
CA GLY A 227 15.82 -58.11 59.59
C GLY A 227 16.57 -56.89 59.05
N SER A 228 17.76 -56.62 59.59
CA SER A 228 18.59 -55.48 59.17
C SER A 228 19.11 -55.62 57.73
N LEU A 229 19.47 -56.82 57.28
CA LEU A 229 19.83 -57.07 55.88
C LEU A 229 18.64 -56.87 54.92
N LYS A 230 17.42 -57.25 55.32
CA LYS A 230 16.20 -56.97 54.54
C LYS A 230 15.88 -55.48 54.50
N GLU A 231 16.04 -54.77 55.60
CA GLU A 231 15.81 -53.31 55.68
C GLU A 231 16.84 -52.54 54.83
N GLN A 232 18.13 -52.93 54.89
CA GLN A 232 19.16 -52.40 53.99
C GLN A 232 18.85 -52.68 52.52
N LEU A 233 18.41 -53.90 52.18
CA LEU A 233 17.99 -54.25 50.82
C LEU A 233 16.78 -53.43 50.36
N GLN A 234 15.79 -53.22 51.23
CA GLN A 234 14.61 -52.38 50.96
C GLN A 234 15.02 -50.93 50.65
N VAL A 235 15.91 -50.35 51.48
CA VAL A 235 16.46 -49.01 51.27
C VAL A 235 17.27 -48.93 49.97
N HIS A 236 18.08 -49.94 49.65
CA HIS A 236 18.83 -49.99 48.38
C HIS A 236 17.91 -50.10 47.16
N ILE A 237 16.85 -50.93 47.21
CA ILE A 237 15.84 -51.02 46.14
C ILE A 237 15.14 -49.67 45.95
N GLN A 238 14.74 -49.00 47.03
CA GLN A 238 14.13 -47.66 46.97
C GLN A 238 15.11 -46.61 46.41
N THR A 239 16.37 -46.64 46.82
CA THR A 239 17.43 -45.73 46.34
C THR A 239 17.69 -45.93 44.84
N ILE A 240 17.76 -47.19 44.38
CA ILE A 240 17.89 -47.52 42.95
C ILE A 240 16.64 -47.05 42.18
N GLY A 241 15.44 -47.23 42.74
CA GLY A 241 14.19 -46.74 42.15
C GLY A 241 14.18 -45.23 41.94
N ILE A 242 14.61 -44.46 42.96
CA ILE A 242 14.76 -42.99 42.88
C ILE A 242 15.80 -42.63 41.81
N LEU A 243 17.00 -43.21 41.86
CA LEU A 243 18.07 -42.91 40.89
C LEU A 243 17.69 -43.29 39.44
N VAL A 244 16.87 -44.32 39.24
CA VAL A 244 16.34 -44.69 37.91
C VAL A 244 15.25 -43.71 37.46
N ALA A 245 14.38 -43.25 38.37
CA ALA A 245 13.39 -42.23 38.07
C ALA A 245 14.05 -40.89 37.72
N GLU A 246 14.95 -40.39 38.57
CA GLU A 246 15.75 -39.16 38.33
C GLU A 246 16.54 -39.26 37.03
N LYS A 247 17.21 -40.39 36.76
CA LYS A 247 17.92 -40.60 35.49
C LYS A 247 16.97 -40.55 34.29
N THR A 248 15.79 -41.17 34.38
CA THR A 248 14.80 -41.18 33.29
C THR A 248 14.23 -39.79 33.06
N GLU A 249 13.94 -39.05 34.13
CA GLU A 249 13.49 -37.66 34.06
C GLU A 249 14.56 -36.75 33.45
N LEU A 250 15.81 -36.80 33.93
CA LEU A 250 16.93 -36.03 33.38
C LEU A 250 17.21 -36.39 31.91
N GLN A 251 17.09 -37.67 31.53
CA GLN A 251 17.20 -38.09 30.12
C GLN A 251 16.06 -37.52 29.27
N SER A 252 14.84 -37.45 29.81
CA SER A 252 13.69 -36.80 29.15
C SER A 252 13.89 -35.29 29.01
N GLN A 253 14.27 -34.60 30.08
CA GLN A 253 14.55 -33.15 30.09
C GLN A 253 15.69 -32.79 29.14
N VAL A 254 16.77 -33.56 29.09
CA VAL A 254 17.88 -33.39 28.12
C VAL A 254 17.38 -33.61 26.69
N GLY A 255 16.60 -34.67 26.45
CA GLY A 255 16.02 -34.93 25.13
C GLY A 255 15.05 -33.84 24.66
N GLN A 256 14.27 -33.25 25.57
CA GLN A 256 13.40 -32.11 25.28
C GLN A 256 14.21 -30.84 25.00
N SER A 257 15.22 -30.55 25.83
CA SER A 257 16.12 -29.40 25.65
C SER A 257 16.88 -29.46 24.32
N GLN A 258 17.37 -30.64 23.94
CA GLN A 258 18.00 -30.89 22.64
C GLN A 258 17.04 -30.56 21.48
N ARG A 259 15.82 -31.10 21.49
CA ARG A 259 14.81 -30.83 20.45
C ARG A 259 14.47 -29.34 20.33
N ILE A 260 14.36 -28.64 21.46
CA ILE A 260 14.11 -27.19 21.47
C ILE A 260 15.31 -26.43 20.89
N ALA A 261 16.55 -26.82 21.22
CA ALA A 261 17.75 -26.23 20.64
C ALA A 261 17.81 -26.45 19.12
N ASP A 262 17.52 -27.67 18.65
CA ASP A 262 17.51 -28.03 17.23
C ASP A 262 16.42 -27.22 16.46
N GLN A 263 15.23 -27.04 17.05
CA GLN A 263 14.18 -26.15 16.51
C GLN A 263 14.63 -24.69 16.43
N ARG A 264 15.26 -24.15 17.49
CA ARG A 264 15.78 -22.76 17.46
C ARG A 264 16.91 -22.58 16.45
N ILE A 265 17.72 -23.61 16.17
CA ILE A 265 18.71 -23.56 15.09
C ILE A 265 18.02 -23.44 13.73
N GLN A 266 16.98 -24.24 13.46
CA GLN A 266 16.20 -24.17 12.22
C GLN A 266 15.52 -22.80 12.03
N GLU A 267 14.92 -22.23 13.08
CA GLU A 267 14.38 -20.87 13.06
C GLU A 267 15.45 -19.82 12.73
N ILE A 268 16.65 -19.92 13.33
CA ILE A 268 17.77 -19.00 13.08
C ILE A 268 18.27 -19.12 11.64
N GLU A 269 18.34 -20.35 11.09
CA GLU A 269 18.72 -20.58 9.69
C GLU A 269 17.67 -20.02 8.72
N GLU A 270 16.38 -20.19 9.00
CA GLU A 270 15.30 -19.62 8.18
C GLU A 270 15.32 -18.09 8.21
N LEU A 271 15.43 -17.49 9.40
CA LEU A 271 15.54 -16.03 9.57
C LEU A 271 16.81 -15.47 8.90
N SER A 272 17.93 -16.21 8.94
CA SER A 272 19.16 -15.88 8.22
C SER A 272 18.96 -15.93 6.70
N GLY A 273 18.24 -16.95 6.20
CA GLY A 273 17.83 -17.07 4.79
C GLY A 273 16.94 -15.91 4.33
N ARG A 274 15.87 -15.61 5.09
CA ARG A 274 14.97 -14.47 4.87
C ARG A 274 15.74 -13.14 4.87
N LEU A 275 16.68 -12.94 5.81
CA LEU A 275 17.54 -11.76 5.89
C LEU A 275 18.50 -11.65 4.68
N LYS A 276 19.09 -12.77 4.24
CA LYS A 276 19.96 -12.81 3.04
C LYS A 276 19.17 -12.46 1.77
N ALA A 277 17.98 -13.02 1.60
CA ALA A 277 17.08 -12.69 0.49
C ALA A 277 16.59 -11.24 0.53
N SER A 278 16.36 -10.68 1.73
CA SER A 278 16.05 -9.25 1.91
C SER A 278 17.22 -8.36 1.50
N ARG A 279 18.45 -8.67 1.94
CA ARG A 279 19.66 -7.92 1.58
C ARG A 279 19.96 -7.96 0.08
N GLN A 280 19.74 -9.11 -0.56
CA GLN A 280 19.87 -9.24 -2.01
C GLN A 280 18.89 -8.31 -2.74
N ARG A 281 17.59 -8.36 -2.40
CA ARG A 281 16.58 -7.46 -2.97
C ARG A 281 16.90 -5.98 -2.76
N VAL A 282 17.41 -5.59 -1.59
CA VAL A 282 17.88 -4.21 -1.36
C VAL A 282 19.02 -3.85 -2.31
N ALA A 283 20.04 -4.69 -2.45
CA ALA A 283 21.15 -4.44 -3.38
C ALA A 283 20.73 -4.44 -4.86
N ASP A 284 19.68 -5.18 -5.23
CA ASP A 284 19.08 -5.17 -6.57
C ASP A 284 18.28 -3.88 -6.82
N LEU A 285 17.54 -3.40 -5.82
CA LEU A 285 16.84 -2.11 -5.85
C LEU A 285 17.81 -0.93 -5.86
N GLU A 286 18.90 -0.96 -5.10
CA GLU A 286 19.96 0.07 -5.11
C GLU A 286 20.61 0.18 -6.50
N ARG A 287 20.84 -0.96 -7.18
CA ARG A 287 21.32 -0.98 -8.57
C ARG A 287 20.28 -0.43 -9.55
N SER A 288 19.02 -0.84 -9.42
CA SER A 288 17.92 -0.37 -10.27
C SER A 288 17.66 1.14 -10.13
N LEU A 289 17.74 1.65 -8.90
CA LEU A 289 17.65 3.08 -8.60
C LEU A 289 18.85 3.85 -9.18
N SER A 290 20.06 3.28 -9.11
CA SER A 290 21.27 3.87 -9.71
C SER A 290 21.16 3.96 -11.24
N THR A 291 20.67 2.91 -11.92
CA THR A 291 20.45 2.95 -13.37
C THR A 291 19.31 3.90 -13.76
N SER A 292 18.22 3.93 -12.97
CA SER A 292 17.11 4.87 -13.21
C SER A 292 17.55 6.33 -13.03
N SER A 293 18.40 6.62 -12.04
CA SER A 293 18.98 7.96 -11.82
C SER A 293 19.92 8.37 -12.97
N GLN A 294 20.75 7.45 -13.47
CA GLN A 294 21.60 7.71 -14.63
C GLN A 294 20.77 7.95 -15.91
N SER A 295 19.70 7.18 -16.12
CA SER A 295 18.75 7.41 -17.22
C SER A 295 18.05 8.76 -17.09
N GLY A 296 17.62 9.12 -15.87
CA GLY A 296 17.03 10.44 -15.57
C GLY A 296 17.96 11.59 -15.94
N HIS A 297 19.24 11.54 -15.55
CA HIS A 297 20.22 12.55 -15.95
C HIS A 297 20.53 12.57 -17.46
N HIS A 298 20.46 11.42 -18.15
CA HIS A 298 20.60 11.39 -19.60
C HIS A 298 19.41 12.06 -20.31
N LEU A 299 18.19 11.80 -19.83
CA LEU A 299 16.96 12.44 -20.32
C LEU A 299 16.95 13.95 -20.01
N GLU A 300 17.35 14.35 -18.80
CA GLU A 300 17.53 15.74 -18.39
C GLU A 300 18.52 16.48 -19.30
N LYS A 301 19.65 15.85 -19.63
CA LYS A 301 20.64 16.38 -20.58
C LYS A 301 20.06 16.50 -21.99
N SER A 302 19.38 15.46 -22.48
CA SER A 302 18.75 15.47 -23.81
C SER A 302 17.65 16.54 -23.91
N ASN A 303 16.84 16.72 -22.88
CA ASN A 303 15.82 17.78 -22.84
C ASN A 303 16.46 19.19 -22.85
N LYS A 304 17.56 19.38 -22.12
CA LYS A 304 18.39 20.61 -22.17
C LYS A 304 19.10 20.84 -23.51
N GLU A 305 19.25 19.81 -24.34
CA GLU A 305 19.79 19.90 -25.70
C GLU A 305 18.65 20.22 -26.69
N ASN A 306 17.50 19.55 -26.57
CA ASN A 306 16.29 19.81 -27.35
C ASN A 306 15.77 21.24 -27.13
N SER A 307 15.75 21.75 -25.90
CA SER A 307 15.36 23.14 -25.60
C SER A 307 16.22 24.16 -26.35
N LYS A 308 17.54 23.93 -26.46
CA LYS A 308 18.45 24.84 -27.18
C LYS A 308 18.19 24.81 -28.68
N GLU A 309 17.91 23.64 -29.24
CA GLU A 309 17.57 23.52 -30.67
C GLU A 309 16.19 24.11 -30.96
N ILE A 310 15.22 23.98 -30.04
CA ILE A 310 13.93 24.70 -30.11
C ILE A 310 14.16 26.22 -30.14
N ASP A 311 14.97 26.77 -29.23
CA ASP A 311 15.23 28.21 -29.18
C ASP A 311 16.04 28.73 -30.39
N ARG A 312 16.94 27.91 -30.92
CA ARG A 312 17.62 28.15 -32.20
C ARG A 312 16.64 28.16 -33.37
N LEU A 313 15.74 27.18 -33.46
CA LEU A 313 14.73 27.10 -34.53
C LEU A 313 13.73 28.26 -34.44
N LYS A 314 13.33 28.72 -33.23
CA LYS A 314 12.56 29.96 -33.04
C LYS A 314 13.31 31.17 -33.62
N LEU A 315 14.61 31.29 -33.32
CA LEU A 315 15.44 32.41 -33.80
C LEU A 315 15.61 32.39 -35.33
N ASP A 316 15.78 31.22 -35.94
CA ASP A 316 15.92 31.08 -37.38
C ASP A 316 14.57 31.25 -38.12
N LEU A 317 13.45 30.81 -37.53
CA LEU A 317 12.10 31.14 -38.01
C LEU A 317 11.82 32.65 -37.94
N TYR A 318 12.26 33.33 -36.88
CA TYR A 318 12.13 34.80 -36.77
C TYR A 318 12.91 35.53 -37.88
N LYS A 319 14.17 35.13 -38.14
CA LYS A 319 14.96 35.66 -39.27
C LYS A 319 14.28 35.43 -40.61
N ALA A 320 13.78 34.22 -40.87
CA ALA A 320 13.11 33.87 -42.11
C ALA A 320 11.79 34.63 -42.30
N THR A 321 11.04 34.86 -41.22
CA THR A 321 9.81 35.67 -41.23
C THR A 321 10.13 37.11 -41.59
N LYS A 322 11.13 37.70 -40.93
CA LYS A 322 11.60 39.07 -41.18
C LYS A 322 12.08 39.27 -42.63
N SER A 323 12.86 38.33 -43.18
CA SER A 323 13.29 38.42 -44.59
C SER A 323 12.13 38.22 -45.58
N SER A 324 11.10 37.44 -45.22
CA SER A 324 9.86 37.34 -45.98
C SER A 324 9.05 38.64 -45.96
N GLU A 325 9.00 39.35 -44.83
CA GLU A 325 8.35 40.66 -44.70
C GLU A 325 9.09 41.73 -45.50
N GLU A 326 10.43 41.79 -45.41
CA GLU A 326 11.28 42.67 -46.22
C GLU A 326 11.08 42.40 -47.73
N SER A 327 11.01 41.13 -48.14
CA SER A 327 10.74 40.74 -49.53
C SER A 327 9.33 41.15 -49.99
N LYS A 328 8.31 41.00 -49.12
CA LYS A 328 6.93 41.45 -49.41
C LYS A 328 6.86 42.96 -49.56
N GLN A 329 7.59 43.71 -48.73
CA GLN A 329 7.67 45.17 -48.86
C GLN A 329 8.28 45.56 -50.21
N GLN A 330 9.43 44.96 -50.58
CA GLN A 330 10.06 45.19 -51.89
C GLN A 330 9.11 44.89 -53.06
N ILE A 331 8.37 43.77 -53.01
CA ILE A 331 7.34 43.43 -54.00
C ILE A 331 6.24 44.50 -54.06
N SER A 332 5.78 45.01 -52.92
CA SER A 332 4.75 46.07 -52.87
C SER A 332 5.25 47.40 -53.46
N GLU A 333 6.50 47.79 -53.18
CA GLU A 333 7.12 49.00 -53.74
C GLU A 333 7.33 48.88 -55.25
N LEU A 334 7.78 47.72 -55.74
CA LEU A 334 7.92 47.45 -57.18
C LEU A 334 6.55 47.45 -57.88
N THR A 335 5.52 46.89 -57.24
CA THR A 335 4.14 46.91 -57.76
C THR A 335 3.61 48.33 -57.85
N GLN A 336 3.87 49.18 -56.84
CA GLN A 336 3.47 50.59 -56.87
C GLN A 336 4.22 51.38 -57.96
N LYS A 337 5.53 51.17 -58.13
CA LYS A 337 6.35 51.78 -59.20
C LYS A 337 5.88 51.35 -60.59
N LEU A 338 5.51 50.08 -60.77
CA LEU A 338 4.94 49.57 -62.03
C LEU A 338 3.57 50.19 -62.30
N HIS A 339 2.71 50.32 -61.28
CA HIS A 339 1.40 50.97 -61.42
C HIS A 339 1.53 52.46 -61.77
N SER A 340 2.44 53.21 -61.14
CA SER A 340 2.66 54.61 -61.50
C SER A 340 3.19 54.77 -62.92
N LYS A 341 4.13 53.91 -63.36
CA LYS A 341 4.65 53.91 -64.73
C LYS A 341 3.61 53.50 -65.76
N ALA A 342 2.70 52.57 -65.45
CA ALA A 342 1.55 52.27 -66.30
C ALA A 342 0.58 53.46 -66.43
N SER A 343 0.36 54.20 -65.33
CA SER A 343 -0.44 55.44 -65.36
C SER A 343 0.23 56.57 -66.14
N GLU A 344 1.56 56.72 -66.04
CA GLU A 344 2.33 57.66 -66.85
C GLU A 344 2.27 57.30 -68.34
N ALA A 345 2.41 56.02 -68.68
CA ALA A 345 2.31 55.53 -70.05
C ALA A 345 0.91 55.80 -70.65
N ALA A 346 -0.17 55.47 -69.94
CA ALA A 346 -1.54 55.75 -70.40
C ALA A 346 -1.81 57.26 -70.59
N ALA A 347 -1.25 58.11 -69.71
CA ALA A 347 -1.34 59.57 -69.86
C ALA A 347 -0.52 60.07 -71.07
N LEU A 348 0.63 59.48 -71.36
CA LEU A 348 1.41 59.79 -72.56
C LEU A 348 0.69 59.32 -73.84
N GLU A 349 0.11 58.12 -73.85
CA GLU A 349 -0.72 57.62 -74.95
C GLU A 349 -1.87 58.58 -75.24
N GLN A 350 -2.64 58.98 -74.22
CA GLN A 350 -3.71 59.98 -74.37
C GLN A 350 -3.19 61.32 -74.93
N ASN A 351 -2.04 61.82 -74.45
CA ASN A 351 -1.44 63.04 -74.99
C ASN A 351 -1.01 62.89 -76.46
N THR A 352 -0.45 61.74 -76.87
CA THR A 352 -0.13 61.50 -78.29
C THR A 352 -1.38 61.43 -79.16
N GLU A 353 -2.46 60.86 -78.63
CA GLU A 353 -3.74 60.73 -79.33
C GLU A 353 -4.45 62.10 -79.51
N ASP A 354 -4.37 62.98 -78.51
CA ASP A 354 -4.86 64.35 -78.64
C ASP A 354 -3.94 65.23 -79.51
N LEU A 355 -2.64 64.91 -79.60
CA LEU A 355 -1.73 65.55 -80.55
C LEU A 355 -2.00 65.13 -82.01
N LYS A 356 -2.34 63.86 -82.29
CA LYS A 356 -2.77 63.41 -83.63
C LYS A 356 -4.00 64.17 -84.10
N LYS A 357 -5.06 64.25 -83.29
CA LYS A 357 -6.29 65.00 -83.60
C LYS A 357 -6.00 66.48 -83.89
N ARG A 358 -5.04 67.09 -83.17
CA ARG A 358 -4.59 68.47 -83.43
C ARG A 358 -3.82 68.60 -84.74
N LEU A 359 -3.00 67.62 -85.09
CA LEU A 359 -2.29 67.57 -86.38
C LEU A 359 -3.28 67.44 -87.54
N GLU A 360 -4.23 66.49 -87.47
CA GLU A 360 -5.29 66.31 -88.46
C GLU A 360 -6.10 67.60 -88.69
N MET A 361 -6.50 68.29 -87.61
CA MET A 361 -7.14 69.60 -87.73
C MET A 361 -6.23 70.67 -88.36
N ALA A 362 -4.94 70.70 -88.01
CA ALA A 362 -3.98 71.66 -88.57
C ALA A 362 -3.71 71.42 -90.05
N GLU A 363 -3.65 70.16 -90.51
CA GLU A 363 -3.52 69.79 -91.92
C GLU A 363 -4.74 70.22 -92.74
N ILE A 364 -5.95 70.06 -92.19
CA ILE A 364 -7.19 70.58 -92.79
C ILE A 364 -7.16 72.11 -92.91
N TYR A 365 -6.75 72.84 -91.87
CA TYR A 365 -6.61 74.29 -91.94
C TYR A 365 -5.53 74.73 -92.93
N ALA A 366 -4.41 74.02 -93.02
CA ALA A 366 -3.35 74.31 -93.99
C ALA A 366 -3.81 74.10 -95.44
N GLN A 367 -4.59 73.04 -95.72
CA GLN A 367 -5.21 72.84 -97.03
C GLN A 367 -6.17 73.99 -97.39
N GLN A 368 -7.01 74.42 -96.45
CA GLN A 368 -7.93 75.55 -96.66
C GLN A 368 -7.17 76.85 -96.97
N LEU A 369 -6.18 77.21 -96.14
CA LEU A 369 -5.36 78.41 -96.34
C LEU A 369 -4.53 78.37 -97.63
N SER A 370 -4.18 77.20 -98.15
CA SER A 370 -3.47 77.06 -99.43
C SER A 370 -4.31 77.45 -100.66
N SER A 371 -5.62 77.67 -100.49
CA SER A 371 -6.56 77.95 -101.60
C SER A 371 -7.03 79.41 -101.72
N GLU A 372 -6.75 80.28 -100.75
CA GLU A 372 -7.20 81.69 -100.75
C GLU A 372 -6.06 82.72 -100.84
N SER A 373 -5.69 83.01 -102.09
CA SER A 373 -5.30 84.31 -102.66
C SER A 373 -4.83 85.45 -101.72
N GLU A 374 -3.56 85.86 -101.94
CA GLU A 374 -3.07 87.25 -102.03
C GLU A 374 -3.80 88.38 -101.27
N ASN A 375 -3.13 89.01 -100.30
CA ASN A 375 -3.31 90.45 -100.03
C ASN A 375 -2.07 91.10 -99.40
N SER A 376 -1.33 91.91 -100.17
CA SER A 376 0.06 92.27 -99.87
C SER A 376 0.27 93.46 -98.91
N THR A 377 -0.78 94.03 -98.32
CA THR A 377 -0.66 95.34 -97.61
C THR A 377 -0.51 95.22 -96.09
N GLY A 378 -1.27 94.32 -95.44
CA GLY A 378 -1.05 93.99 -94.02
C GLY A 378 0.31 93.34 -93.78
N ASN A 379 0.85 92.68 -94.82
CA ASN A 379 2.18 92.09 -94.82
C ASN A 379 3.28 93.09 -94.45
N MET A 380 3.21 94.40 -94.73
CA MET A 380 4.35 95.28 -94.43
C MET A 380 4.52 95.59 -92.94
N THR A 381 3.44 95.88 -92.20
CA THR A 381 3.54 96.08 -90.74
C THR A 381 3.83 94.76 -90.04
N MET A 382 3.22 93.66 -90.52
CA MET A 382 3.56 92.32 -90.05
C MET A 382 5.04 91.98 -90.35
N LEU A 383 5.59 92.40 -91.50
CA LEU A 383 7.00 92.19 -91.85
C LEU A 383 7.94 93.01 -90.95
N THR A 384 7.58 94.22 -90.51
CA THR A 384 8.40 94.97 -89.55
C THR A 384 8.37 94.35 -88.16
N ASP A 385 7.21 93.90 -87.70
CA ASP A 385 7.09 93.23 -86.40
C ASP A 385 7.83 91.87 -86.44
N LEU A 386 7.60 91.07 -87.48
CA LEU A 386 8.36 89.83 -87.77
C LEU A 386 9.85 90.09 -88.01
N GLN A 387 10.30 91.27 -88.45
CA GLN A 387 11.72 91.61 -88.51
C GLN A 387 12.31 91.82 -87.12
N THR A 388 11.59 92.47 -86.20
CA THR A 388 12.05 92.61 -84.80
C THR A 388 11.96 91.30 -84.02
N GLU A 389 10.94 90.48 -84.28
CA GLU A 389 10.83 89.13 -83.74
C GLU A 389 11.93 88.24 -84.32
N ARG A 390 12.17 88.27 -85.64
CA ARG A 390 13.34 87.63 -86.28
C ARG A 390 14.65 88.08 -85.63
N ASP A 391 14.85 89.37 -85.35
CA ASP A 391 16.13 89.84 -84.81
C ASP A 391 16.33 89.46 -83.35
N THR A 392 15.27 89.44 -82.54
CA THR A 392 15.34 88.90 -81.16
C THR A 392 15.43 87.38 -81.13
N LEU A 393 14.81 86.67 -82.08
CA LEU A 393 14.99 85.23 -82.28
C LEU A 393 16.39 84.91 -82.82
N LEU A 394 16.98 85.71 -83.71
CA LEU A 394 18.36 85.57 -84.17
C LEU A 394 19.35 85.79 -83.02
N LEU A 395 19.07 86.70 -82.09
CA LEU A 395 19.88 86.88 -80.88
C LEU A 395 19.80 85.65 -79.96
N LYS A 396 18.59 85.10 -79.75
CA LYS A 396 18.39 83.85 -78.99
C LYS A 396 19.01 82.64 -79.70
N VAL A 397 18.89 82.54 -81.02
CA VAL A 397 19.51 81.51 -81.84
C VAL A 397 21.02 81.59 -81.70
N LYS A 398 21.64 82.78 -81.73
CA LYS A 398 23.07 82.92 -81.44
C LYS A 398 23.45 82.47 -80.03
N GLN A 399 22.67 82.81 -79.01
CA GLN A 399 22.90 82.32 -77.64
C GLN A 399 22.74 80.79 -77.54
N PHE A 400 21.81 80.20 -78.30
CA PHE A 400 21.67 78.74 -78.41
C PHE A 400 22.78 78.11 -79.27
N GLU A 401 23.28 78.77 -80.30
CA GLU A 401 24.44 78.35 -81.10
C GLU A 401 25.71 78.36 -80.25
N GLU A 402 25.95 79.42 -79.47
CA GLU A 402 27.07 79.55 -78.53
C GLU A 402 27.02 78.49 -77.42
N THR A 403 25.85 78.28 -76.79
CA THR A 403 25.70 77.24 -75.74
C THR A 403 25.73 75.82 -76.31
N VAL A 404 25.14 75.56 -77.48
CA VAL A 404 25.30 74.28 -78.19
C VAL A 404 26.73 74.09 -78.66
N GLN A 405 27.48 75.14 -78.99
CA GLN A 405 28.90 75.05 -79.33
C GLN A 405 29.76 74.75 -78.10
N SER A 406 29.45 75.32 -76.93
CA SER A 406 30.07 74.94 -75.64
C SER A 406 29.79 73.48 -75.28
N LEU A 407 28.51 73.07 -75.32
CA LEU A 407 28.11 71.69 -75.04
C LEU A 407 28.67 70.69 -76.06
N ARG A 408 28.85 71.09 -77.33
CA ARG A 408 29.60 70.31 -78.32
C ARG A 408 31.07 70.21 -77.94
N GLN A 409 31.74 71.30 -77.56
CA GLN A 409 33.14 71.26 -77.10
C GLN A 409 33.32 70.41 -75.84
N GLU A 410 32.38 70.42 -74.90
CA GLU A 410 32.38 69.55 -73.72
C GLU A 410 32.16 68.08 -74.10
N ARG A 411 31.16 67.80 -74.94
CA ARG A 411 30.90 66.46 -75.51
C ARG A 411 32.13 65.95 -76.26
N ASP A 412 32.75 66.80 -77.07
CA ASP A 412 33.95 66.48 -77.84
C ASP A 412 35.13 66.19 -76.92
N GLN A 413 35.38 66.99 -75.88
CA GLN A 413 36.41 66.74 -74.85
C GLN A 413 36.18 65.43 -74.07
N VAL A 414 34.93 65.12 -73.71
CA VAL A 414 34.56 63.88 -73.03
C VAL A 414 34.70 62.67 -73.97
N SER A 415 34.29 62.81 -75.24
CA SER A 415 34.51 61.82 -76.29
C SER A 415 36.00 61.55 -76.51
N ASP A 416 36.80 62.62 -76.58
CA ASP A 416 38.27 62.60 -76.64
C ASP A 416 38.90 61.85 -75.45
N HIS A 417 38.37 62.07 -74.24
CA HIS A 417 38.83 61.39 -73.03
C HIS A 417 38.53 59.89 -73.09
N TYR A 418 37.29 59.50 -73.41
CA TYR A 418 36.92 58.09 -73.58
C TYR A 418 37.65 57.44 -74.76
N GLN A 419 37.91 58.17 -75.85
CA GLN A 419 38.67 57.67 -76.99
C GLN A 419 40.14 57.44 -76.63
N ARG A 420 40.77 58.31 -75.84
CA ARG A 420 42.12 58.09 -75.29
C ARG A 420 42.17 56.89 -74.35
N GLN A 421 41.20 56.76 -73.44
CA GLN A 421 41.10 55.61 -72.53
C GLN A 421 40.88 54.30 -73.31
N SER A 422 40.00 54.32 -74.31
CA SER A 422 39.76 53.19 -75.21
C SER A 422 41.01 52.84 -76.03
N GLN A 423 41.75 53.83 -76.54
CA GLN A 423 43.05 53.62 -77.21
C GLN A 423 44.09 53.02 -76.27
N GLN A 424 44.17 53.46 -75.02
CA GLN A 424 45.09 52.89 -74.01
C GLN A 424 44.75 51.42 -73.70
N LEU A 425 43.47 51.12 -73.46
CA LEU A 425 43.00 49.73 -73.25
C LEU A 425 43.22 48.87 -74.51
N THR A 426 42.93 49.40 -75.70
CA THR A 426 43.18 48.72 -76.98
C THR A 426 44.67 48.45 -77.17
N HIS A 427 45.55 49.38 -76.79
CA HIS A 427 46.99 49.20 -76.88
C HIS A 427 47.50 48.15 -75.87
N GLN A 428 46.96 48.11 -74.64
CA GLN A 428 47.26 47.05 -73.67
C GLN A 428 46.79 45.67 -74.18
N ILE A 429 45.58 45.59 -74.76
CA ILE A 429 45.06 44.37 -75.39
C ILE A 429 45.95 43.96 -76.57
N GLN A 430 46.39 44.90 -77.42
CA GLN A 430 47.33 44.64 -78.53
C GLN A 430 48.69 44.16 -78.04
N GLN A 431 49.26 44.75 -76.98
CA GLN A 431 50.52 44.30 -76.37
C GLN A 431 50.40 42.87 -75.83
N LEU A 432 49.33 42.56 -75.09
CA LEU A 432 49.07 41.20 -74.60
C LEU A 432 48.82 40.22 -75.77
N THR A 433 48.12 40.66 -76.82
CA THR A 433 47.89 39.85 -78.03
C THR A 433 49.20 39.58 -78.78
N GLN A 434 50.11 40.55 -78.87
CA GLN A 434 51.45 40.37 -79.46
C GLN A 434 52.34 39.47 -78.62
N GLN A 435 52.24 39.50 -77.29
CA GLN A 435 52.92 38.53 -76.42
C GLN A 435 52.37 37.11 -76.62
N ILE A 436 51.05 36.96 -76.73
CA ILE A 436 50.40 35.68 -77.01
C ILE A 436 50.75 35.18 -78.43
N SER A 437 50.78 36.07 -79.44
CA SER A 437 51.16 35.68 -80.80
C SER A 437 52.63 35.30 -80.89
N ALA A 438 53.55 36.06 -80.27
CA ALA A 438 54.97 35.70 -80.23
C ALA A 438 55.21 34.35 -79.54
N LEU A 439 54.55 34.07 -78.40
CA LEU A 439 54.63 32.76 -77.75
C LEU A 439 53.97 31.63 -78.56
N SER A 440 52.95 31.95 -79.38
CA SER A 440 52.34 31.01 -80.32
C SER A 440 53.23 30.75 -81.53
N GLU A 441 53.91 31.78 -82.05
CA GLU A 441 54.88 31.70 -83.14
C GLU A 441 56.14 30.95 -82.70
N GLU A 442 56.65 31.15 -81.49
CA GLU A 442 57.73 30.34 -80.91
C GLU A 442 57.30 28.86 -80.79
N ARG A 443 56.07 28.61 -80.31
CA ARG A 443 55.52 27.25 -80.24
C ARG A 443 55.33 26.62 -81.62
N GLU A 444 54.88 27.38 -82.61
CA GLU A 444 54.70 26.91 -83.99
C GLU A 444 56.04 26.73 -84.71
N GLN A 445 57.05 27.56 -84.43
CA GLN A 445 58.43 27.36 -84.88
C GLN A 445 59.04 26.07 -84.28
N LEU A 446 58.76 25.77 -83.01
CA LEU A 446 59.20 24.50 -82.39
C LEU A 446 58.47 23.29 -82.99
N LEU A 447 57.16 23.38 -83.25
CA LEU A 447 56.37 22.31 -83.87
C LEU A 447 56.71 22.09 -85.35
N SER A 448 56.85 23.17 -86.12
CA SER A 448 57.31 23.10 -87.51
C SER A 448 58.75 22.62 -87.58
N ARG A 449 59.64 23.00 -86.66
CA ARG A 449 60.99 22.45 -86.62
C ARG A 449 61.03 20.98 -86.26
N GLN A 450 60.13 20.50 -85.40
CA GLN A 450 59.94 19.06 -85.18
C GLN A 450 59.46 18.39 -86.49
N HIS A 451 58.44 18.95 -87.15
CA HIS A 451 57.88 18.38 -88.36
C HIS A 451 58.79 18.47 -89.59
N GLU A 452 59.69 19.45 -89.67
CA GLU A 452 60.78 19.52 -90.65
C GLU A 452 61.78 18.38 -90.46
N LEU A 453 62.08 18.00 -89.21
CA LEU A 453 63.00 16.90 -88.91
C LEU A 453 62.36 15.54 -89.21
N GLU A 454 61.08 15.37 -88.90
CA GLU A 454 60.26 14.22 -89.32
C GLU A 454 60.12 14.15 -90.85
N GLY A 455 59.81 15.28 -91.48
CA GLY A 455 59.59 15.43 -92.91
C GLY A 455 60.85 15.28 -93.75
N ALA A 456 62.02 15.74 -93.27
CA ALA A 456 63.30 15.50 -93.93
C ALA A 456 63.69 14.02 -93.88
N VAL A 457 63.37 13.30 -92.80
CA VAL A 457 63.53 11.84 -92.73
C VAL A 457 62.61 11.15 -93.75
N PHE A 458 61.38 11.63 -93.95
CA PHE A 458 60.44 11.07 -94.94
C PHE A 458 60.79 11.45 -96.40
N GLU A 459 61.21 12.68 -96.68
CA GLU A 459 61.62 13.08 -98.04
C GLU A 459 62.93 12.42 -98.48
N LEU A 460 63.84 12.09 -97.56
CA LEU A 460 65.03 11.28 -97.87
C LEU A 460 64.66 9.83 -98.22
N GLN A 461 63.50 9.33 -97.78
CA GLN A 461 62.93 8.06 -98.25
C GLN A 461 62.29 8.24 -99.64
N ARG A 462 61.43 9.26 -99.81
CA ARG A 462 60.62 9.43 -101.04
C ARG A 462 61.38 9.99 -102.25
N LYS A 463 62.40 10.84 -102.08
CA LYS A 463 63.24 11.34 -103.20
C LYS A 463 64.17 10.26 -103.79
N LEU A 464 64.25 9.11 -103.12
CA LEU A 464 64.83 7.86 -103.60
C LEU A 464 63.89 7.11 -104.57
N GLU A 465 62.61 7.48 -104.64
CA GLU A 465 61.56 6.85 -105.46
C GLU A 465 61.12 7.74 -106.64
N ASP A 466 60.76 9.00 -106.39
CA ASP A 466 60.00 9.85 -107.35
C ASP A 466 60.81 10.51 -108.48
N SER A 467 62.12 10.23 -108.63
CA SER A 467 62.93 10.76 -109.75
C SER A 467 62.64 10.09 -111.12
N ALA A 468 61.48 9.43 -111.27
CA ALA A 468 61.21 8.48 -112.35
C ALA A 468 60.38 9.01 -113.54
N VAL A 469 59.57 10.08 -113.37
CA VAL A 469 58.56 10.54 -114.37
C VAL A 469 58.44 12.09 -114.27
N GLN A 470 58.70 12.95 -115.26
CA GLN A 470 58.10 13.18 -116.60
C GLN A 470 56.60 13.58 -116.59
N GLN A 471 56.01 14.36 -117.52
CA GLN A 471 56.37 15.57 -118.31
C GLN A 471 55.12 16.01 -119.13
N SER A 472 55.03 17.25 -119.66
CA SER A 472 53.93 17.86 -120.51
C SER A 472 52.57 18.18 -119.80
N SER A 473 51.67 19.16 -120.11
CA SER A 473 51.49 20.32 -121.07
C SER A 473 50.24 20.19 -121.99
N GLN A 474 49.52 21.20 -122.53
CA GLN A 474 49.01 22.55 -122.09
C GLN A 474 48.10 23.20 -123.22
N LYS A 475 47.19 24.18 -122.93
CA LYS A 475 46.54 25.20 -123.85
C LYS A 475 45.47 24.72 -124.91
N GLU A 476 44.69 25.50 -125.72
CA GLU A 476 43.88 26.80 -125.74
C GLU A 476 43.22 26.95 -127.18
N ASP A 477 42.28 27.84 -127.62
CA ASP A 477 41.10 28.61 -127.08
C ASP A 477 40.41 29.47 -128.26
N HIS A 478 39.20 30.07 -128.08
CA HIS A 478 38.50 31.17 -128.85
C HIS A 478 37.92 30.90 -130.29
N GLN A 479 37.08 31.70 -131.01
CA GLN A 479 35.97 32.74 -130.88
C GLN A 479 35.43 33.08 -132.35
N VAL A 480 34.52 33.98 -132.82
CA VAL A 480 33.20 34.73 -132.57
C VAL A 480 33.01 35.72 -133.81
N ASP A 481 31.91 36.28 -134.40
CA ASP A 481 30.44 36.58 -134.23
C ASP A 481 29.71 36.82 -135.62
N HIS A 482 28.43 37.30 -135.70
CA HIS A 482 27.83 37.99 -136.88
C HIS A 482 26.67 39.01 -136.58
N ALA A 483 26.82 40.29 -136.97
CA ALA A 483 26.15 41.42 -136.31
C ALA A 483 24.76 41.93 -136.81
N ALA A 484 24.13 41.35 -137.83
CA ALA A 484 22.75 41.72 -138.23
C ALA A 484 21.70 40.75 -137.68
N GLN A 485 22.12 39.51 -137.40
CA GLN A 485 21.36 38.58 -136.59
C GLN A 485 21.26 39.11 -135.15
N ARG A 486 22.32 39.78 -134.64
CA ARG A 486 22.35 40.46 -133.33
C ARG A 486 21.09 41.25 -133.05
N GLN A 487 20.68 42.26 -133.83
CA GLN A 487 19.60 43.15 -133.37
C GLN A 487 18.22 42.48 -133.16
N LEU A 488 17.96 41.31 -133.78
CA LEU A 488 16.79 40.48 -133.49
C LEU A 488 17.09 39.41 -132.41
N LEU A 489 18.33 38.92 -132.33
CA LEU A 489 18.81 38.15 -131.18
C LEU A 489 18.70 39.01 -129.91
N ASP A 490 19.32 40.18 -129.83
CA ASP A 490 19.28 41.16 -128.74
C ASP A 490 17.86 41.34 -128.17
N GLN A 491 16.82 41.45 -129.02
CA GLN A 491 15.41 41.54 -128.56
C GLN A 491 14.84 40.20 -128.06
N LEU A 492 15.14 39.08 -128.74
CA LEU A 492 14.78 37.74 -128.28
C LEU A 492 15.58 37.29 -127.04
N GLU A 493 16.78 37.85 -126.84
CA GLU A 493 17.76 37.57 -125.81
C GLU A 493 17.49 38.44 -124.59
N GLN A 494 17.04 39.68 -124.78
CA GLN A 494 16.43 40.48 -123.73
C GLN A 494 15.09 39.88 -123.27
N LEU A 495 14.20 39.46 -124.18
CA LEU A 495 12.97 38.75 -123.76
C LEU A 495 13.26 37.38 -123.11
N ARG A 496 14.32 36.67 -123.51
CA ARG A 496 14.81 35.47 -122.82
C ARG A 496 15.44 35.80 -121.47
N SER A 497 16.15 36.92 -121.36
CA SER A 497 16.72 37.43 -120.10
C SER A 497 15.60 37.77 -119.13
N ASP A 498 14.61 38.58 -119.54
CA ASP A 498 13.44 38.94 -118.75
C ASP A 498 12.66 37.70 -118.30
N MET A 499 12.43 36.74 -119.22
CA MET A 499 11.80 35.45 -118.91
C MET A 499 12.64 34.63 -117.92
N HIS A 500 13.96 34.56 -118.10
CA HIS A 500 14.86 33.80 -117.24
C HIS A 500 15.03 34.45 -115.86
N GLU A 501 15.07 35.78 -115.78
CA GLU A 501 15.14 36.56 -114.54
C GLU A 501 13.81 36.46 -113.77
N LEU A 502 12.67 36.46 -114.47
CA LEU A 502 11.36 36.20 -113.88
C LEU A 502 11.23 34.74 -113.40
N GLN A 503 11.77 33.78 -114.16
CA GLN A 503 11.85 32.37 -113.75
C GLN A 503 12.76 32.21 -112.53
N GLN A 504 13.95 32.83 -112.51
CA GLN A 504 14.85 32.82 -111.35
C GLN A 504 14.19 33.44 -110.10
N ARG A 505 13.42 34.53 -110.26
CA ARG A 505 12.61 35.11 -109.17
C ARG A 505 11.52 34.14 -108.70
N HIS A 506 10.84 33.45 -109.60
CA HIS A 506 9.82 32.46 -109.23
C HIS A 506 10.44 31.24 -108.53
N GLU A 507 11.56 30.72 -109.03
CA GLU A 507 12.32 29.65 -108.39
C GLU A 507 12.92 30.08 -107.04
N ALA A 508 13.25 31.35 -106.85
CA ALA A 508 13.62 31.90 -105.54
C ALA A 508 12.40 31.93 -104.62
N GLN A 509 11.26 32.48 -105.05
CA GLN A 509 10.02 32.47 -104.26
C GLN A 509 9.54 31.06 -103.90
N ILE A 510 9.76 30.06 -104.77
CA ILE A 510 9.48 28.64 -104.47
C ILE A 510 10.45 28.12 -103.39
N ARG A 511 11.76 28.43 -103.49
CA ARG A 511 12.75 28.08 -102.45
C ARG A 511 12.47 28.76 -101.11
N ASP A 512 12.00 30.00 -101.12
CA ASP A 512 11.67 30.78 -99.93
C ASP A 512 10.38 30.25 -99.28
N ASN A 513 9.34 29.95 -100.08
CA ASN A 513 8.14 29.26 -99.58
C ASN A 513 8.47 27.87 -99.02
N ALA A 514 9.32 27.09 -99.67
CA ALA A 514 9.73 25.77 -99.17
C ALA A 514 10.55 25.86 -97.86
N GLN A 515 11.33 26.92 -97.67
CA GLN A 515 11.99 27.19 -96.38
C GLN A 515 10.98 27.62 -95.31
N LEU A 516 10.04 28.50 -95.65
CA LEU A 516 8.95 28.92 -94.75
C LEU A 516 8.07 27.74 -94.33
N SER A 517 7.72 26.82 -95.24
CA SER A 517 6.98 25.60 -94.92
C SER A 517 7.72 24.72 -93.93
N ARG A 518 9.03 24.50 -94.12
CA ARG A 518 9.86 23.75 -93.13
C ARG A 518 9.94 24.45 -91.78
N PHE A 519 10.09 25.78 -91.77
CA PHE A 519 10.06 26.54 -90.52
C PHE A 519 8.69 26.49 -89.83
N LEU A 520 7.58 26.33 -90.56
CA LEU A 520 6.27 26.08 -89.97
C LEU A 520 6.18 24.65 -89.42
N GLU A 521 6.58 23.63 -90.18
CA GLU A 521 6.64 22.23 -89.73
C GLU A 521 7.50 22.06 -88.45
N GLU A 522 8.68 22.70 -88.39
CA GLU A 522 9.55 22.72 -87.20
C GLU A 522 8.90 23.42 -86.01
N ARG A 523 8.08 24.45 -86.23
CA ARG A 523 7.38 25.19 -85.17
C ARG A 523 6.16 24.44 -84.68
N GLU A 524 5.39 23.82 -85.56
CA GLU A 524 4.27 22.94 -85.22
C GLU A 524 4.77 21.73 -84.42
N ALA A 525 5.86 21.08 -84.86
CA ALA A 525 6.51 20.00 -84.09
C ALA A 525 6.97 20.46 -82.70
N LYS A 526 7.54 21.68 -82.58
CA LYS A 526 7.95 22.24 -81.29
C LYS A 526 6.76 22.63 -80.40
N VAL A 527 5.63 23.05 -80.97
CA VAL A 527 4.38 23.30 -80.23
C VAL A 527 3.83 21.98 -79.68
N LEU A 528 3.71 20.94 -80.51
CA LEU A 528 3.26 19.61 -80.09
C LEU A 528 4.15 19.01 -78.98
N GLU A 529 5.47 19.23 -79.03
CA GLU A 529 6.39 18.81 -77.97
C GLU A 529 6.15 19.56 -76.66
N LEU A 530 5.83 20.86 -76.71
CA LEU A 530 5.52 21.68 -75.54
C LEU A 530 4.14 21.36 -74.96
N GLU A 531 3.14 21.10 -75.81
CA GLU A 531 1.81 20.64 -75.40
C GLU A 531 1.91 19.29 -74.66
N LEU A 532 2.65 18.32 -75.21
CA LEU A 532 2.92 17.03 -74.55
C LEU A 532 3.65 17.20 -73.21
N GLN A 533 4.57 18.17 -73.10
CA GLN A 533 5.25 18.49 -71.83
C GLN A 533 4.28 19.13 -70.82
N VAL A 534 3.36 19.99 -71.25
CA VAL A 534 2.31 20.56 -70.39
C VAL A 534 1.36 19.47 -69.89
N ASP A 535 0.92 18.55 -70.74
CA ASP A 535 0.04 17.44 -70.34
C ASP A 535 0.74 16.49 -69.35
N GLN A 536 2.02 16.14 -69.58
CA GLN A 536 2.80 15.36 -68.62
C GLN A 536 3.02 16.08 -67.28
N MET A 537 3.21 17.41 -67.30
CA MET A 537 3.32 18.21 -66.08
C MET A 537 1.96 18.32 -65.36
N GLY A 538 0.85 18.37 -66.08
CA GLY A 538 -0.50 18.32 -65.54
C GLY A 538 -0.76 17.01 -64.79
N SER A 539 -0.54 15.87 -65.44
CA SER A 539 -0.65 14.54 -64.83
C SER A 539 0.26 14.39 -63.60
N GLN A 540 1.51 14.87 -63.64
CA GLN A 540 2.41 14.85 -62.48
C GLN A 540 1.97 15.77 -61.33
N VAL A 541 1.17 16.81 -61.61
CA VAL A 541 0.55 17.66 -60.58
C VAL A 541 -0.67 16.96 -59.98
N GLU A 542 -1.50 16.30 -60.79
CA GLU A 542 -2.66 15.52 -60.33
C GLU A 542 -2.22 14.35 -59.43
N ASP A 543 -1.24 13.55 -59.86
CA ASP A 543 -0.61 12.49 -59.06
C ASP A 543 -0.07 13.03 -57.72
N ARG A 544 0.58 14.20 -57.75
CA ARG A 544 1.08 14.86 -56.54
C ARG A 544 -0.04 15.32 -55.62
N THR A 545 -1.13 15.88 -56.14
CA THR A 545 -2.25 16.31 -55.31
C THR A 545 -2.98 15.12 -54.70
N SER A 546 -3.18 14.03 -55.45
CA SER A 546 -3.76 12.79 -54.92
C SER A 546 -2.88 12.16 -53.83
N LEU A 547 -1.56 12.14 -54.02
CA LEU A 547 -0.62 11.65 -52.99
C LEU A 547 -0.62 12.54 -51.74
N LEU A 548 -0.69 13.86 -51.90
CA LEU A 548 -0.79 14.79 -50.77
C LEU A 548 -2.12 14.64 -50.02
N GLU A 549 -3.22 14.42 -50.72
CA GLU A 549 -4.53 14.15 -50.11
C GLU A 549 -4.55 12.81 -49.37
N SER A 550 -3.95 11.75 -49.92
CA SER A 550 -3.84 10.46 -49.21
C SER A 550 -2.93 10.58 -47.97
N VAL A 551 -1.79 11.28 -48.06
CA VAL A 551 -0.92 11.54 -46.90
C VAL A 551 -1.61 12.42 -45.86
N GLN A 552 -2.46 13.37 -46.27
CA GLN A 552 -3.25 14.19 -45.35
C GLN A 552 -4.37 13.37 -44.68
N SER A 553 -5.05 12.49 -45.42
CA SER A 553 -5.96 11.47 -44.88
C SER A 553 -5.25 10.63 -43.82
N ASP A 554 -4.14 9.98 -44.18
CA ASP A 554 -3.40 9.09 -43.30
C ASP A 554 -2.85 9.81 -42.06
N ARG A 555 -2.41 11.07 -42.21
CA ARG A 555 -2.04 11.94 -41.08
C ARG A 555 -3.21 12.16 -40.13
N THR A 556 -4.45 12.36 -40.63
CA THR A 556 -5.62 12.49 -39.74
C THR A 556 -6.04 11.15 -39.12
N ALA A 557 -5.89 10.03 -39.82
CA ALA A 557 -6.14 8.69 -39.29
C ALA A 557 -5.15 8.34 -38.17
N LEU A 558 -3.84 8.52 -38.43
CA LEU A 558 -2.77 8.37 -37.43
C LEU A 558 -2.97 9.33 -36.26
N SER A 559 -3.32 10.59 -36.50
CA SER A 559 -3.61 11.53 -35.41
C SER A 559 -4.75 11.04 -34.52
N ARG A 560 -5.86 10.54 -35.10
CA ARG A 560 -6.98 9.98 -34.32
C ARG A 560 -6.57 8.73 -33.54
N ALA A 561 -5.82 7.82 -34.16
CA ALA A 561 -5.31 6.62 -33.50
C ALA A 561 -4.31 6.92 -32.37
N LEU A 562 -3.47 7.95 -32.53
CA LEU A 562 -2.57 8.43 -31.48
C LEU A 562 -3.34 9.09 -30.32
N THR A 563 -4.40 9.87 -30.60
CA THR A 563 -5.27 10.41 -29.55
C THR A 563 -5.97 9.28 -28.78
N GLN A 564 -6.54 8.29 -29.48
CA GLN A 564 -7.16 7.13 -28.84
C GLN A 564 -6.16 6.31 -28.00
N ASN A 565 -4.94 6.09 -28.50
CA ASN A 565 -3.89 5.43 -27.72
C ASN A 565 -3.44 6.25 -26.50
N LYS A 566 -3.46 7.60 -26.56
CA LYS A 566 -3.21 8.45 -25.39
C LYS A 566 -4.34 8.33 -24.37
N GLU A 567 -5.59 8.32 -24.82
CA GLU A 567 -6.78 8.18 -23.98
C GLU A 567 -6.85 6.80 -23.30
N LEU A 568 -6.56 5.71 -24.04
CA LEU A 568 -6.44 4.36 -23.49
C LEU A 568 -5.28 4.23 -22.48
N LYS A 569 -4.14 4.89 -22.73
CA LYS A 569 -3.04 4.95 -21.75
C LYS A 569 -3.44 5.73 -20.48
N ALA A 570 -4.19 6.83 -20.61
CA ALA A 570 -4.71 7.57 -19.46
C ALA A 570 -5.69 6.72 -18.64
N GLN A 571 -6.62 6.01 -19.30
CA GLN A 571 -7.55 5.08 -18.63
C GLN A 571 -6.81 3.92 -17.94
N LEU A 572 -5.75 3.36 -18.55
CA LEU A 572 -4.90 2.36 -17.91
C LEU A 572 -4.16 2.92 -16.69
N ALA A 573 -3.61 4.13 -16.78
CA ALA A 573 -2.95 4.79 -15.65
C ALA A 573 -3.93 5.11 -14.52
N GLU A 574 -5.16 5.53 -14.84
CA GLU A 574 -6.24 5.76 -13.88
C GLU A 574 -6.66 4.45 -13.19
N LEU A 575 -6.86 3.36 -13.94
CA LEU A 575 -7.15 2.04 -13.38
C LEU A 575 -6.00 1.51 -12.52
N GLN A 576 -4.75 1.72 -12.93
CA GLN A 576 -3.57 1.31 -12.16
C GLN A 576 -3.44 2.12 -10.86
N ASN A 577 -3.68 3.44 -10.90
CA ASN A 577 -3.74 4.29 -9.72
C ASN A 577 -4.92 3.91 -8.81
N GLY A 578 -6.08 3.58 -9.36
CA GLY A 578 -7.24 3.06 -8.63
C GLY A 578 -6.95 1.74 -7.94
N PHE A 579 -6.25 0.82 -8.61
CA PHE A 579 -5.81 -0.45 -8.02
C PHE A 579 -4.77 -0.23 -6.91
N VAL A 580 -3.80 0.68 -7.09
CA VAL A 580 -2.82 1.01 -6.04
C VAL A 580 -3.48 1.67 -4.84
N LYS A 581 -4.44 2.59 -5.05
CA LYS A 581 -5.25 3.17 -3.96
C LYS A 581 -6.02 2.08 -3.22
N LEU A 582 -6.85 1.29 -3.92
CA LEU A 582 -7.61 0.20 -3.31
C LEU A 582 -6.71 -0.84 -2.60
N SER A 583 -5.53 -1.13 -3.12
CA SER A 583 -4.57 -2.03 -2.45
C SER A 583 -3.96 -1.42 -1.19
N ASN A 584 -3.72 -0.11 -1.15
CA ASN A 584 -3.23 0.60 0.02
C ASN A 584 -4.35 0.75 1.06
N ASP A 585 -5.55 1.16 0.64
CA ASP A 585 -6.73 1.32 1.48
C ASP A 585 -7.12 -0.01 2.12
N ASN A 586 -7.09 -1.11 1.36
CA ASN A 586 -7.34 -2.46 1.87
C ASN A 586 -6.22 -2.91 2.83
N MET A 587 -4.94 -2.61 2.56
CA MET A 587 -3.85 -2.87 3.50
C MET A 587 -4.02 -2.08 4.81
N GLU A 588 -4.45 -0.82 4.75
CA GLU A 588 -4.69 0.00 5.94
C GLU A 588 -5.93 -0.49 6.71
N LEU A 589 -7.01 -0.87 6.02
CA LEU A 589 -8.21 -1.47 6.62
C LEU A 589 -7.89 -2.81 7.28
N VAL A 590 -7.11 -3.69 6.64
CA VAL A 590 -6.64 -4.96 7.25
C VAL A 590 -5.74 -4.68 8.46
N THR A 591 -4.85 -3.69 8.39
CA THR A 591 -3.99 -3.31 9.53
C THR A 591 -4.81 -2.75 10.70
N LYS A 592 -5.81 -1.91 10.41
CA LYS A 592 -6.78 -1.40 11.40
C LYS A 592 -7.61 -2.53 12.01
N LEU A 593 -8.09 -3.45 11.18
CA LEU A 593 -8.88 -4.61 11.59
C LEU A 593 -8.07 -5.52 12.52
N GLN A 594 -6.84 -5.90 12.15
CA GLN A 594 -5.92 -6.67 12.99
C GLN A 594 -5.59 -5.93 14.31
N GLY A 595 -5.47 -4.60 14.27
CA GLY A 595 -5.33 -3.77 15.47
C GLY A 595 -6.56 -3.84 16.39
N THR A 596 -7.77 -3.81 15.83
CA THR A 596 -9.01 -3.99 16.61
C THR A 596 -9.22 -5.42 17.10
N GLU A 597 -8.81 -6.44 16.34
CA GLU A 597 -8.80 -7.84 16.77
C GLU A 597 -7.81 -8.06 17.91
N TYR A 598 -6.60 -7.50 17.84
CA TYR A 598 -5.64 -7.55 18.94
C TYR A 598 -6.18 -6.88 20.20
N ASN A 599 -6.74 -5.66 20.06
CA ASN A 599 -7.29 -4.93 21.20
C ASN A 599 -8.54 -5.59 21.80
N THR A 600 -9.40 -6.22 20.99
CA THR A 600 -10.57 -6.95 21.50
C THR A 600 -10.18 -8.27 22.16
N ASN A 601 -9.15 -8.97 21.67
CA ASN A 601 -8.60 -10.15 22.33
C ASN A 601 -7.89 -9.79 23.66
N ASP A 602 -7.14 -8.69 23.72
CA ASP A 602 -6.52 -8.17 24.94
C ASP A 602 -7.58 -7.72 25.98
N LEU A 603 -8.66 -7.07 25.55
CA LEU A 603 -9.80 -6.74 26.41
C LEU A 603 -10.56 -7.99 26.87
N ALA A 604 -10.75 -8.99 26.01
CA ALA A 604 -11.38 -10.26 26.38
C ALA A 604 -10.54 -11.03 27.40
N ALA A 605 -9.21 -11.08 27.23
CA ALA A 605 -8.31 -11.68 28.21
C ALA A 605 -8.33 -10.92 29.56
N LYS A 606 -8.43 -9.59 29.54
CA LYS A 606 -8.59 -8.77 30.77
C LYS A 606 -9.93 -9.00 31.45
N LEU A 607 -11.01 -9.17 30.70
CA LEU A 607 -12.33 -9.53 31.24
C LEU A 607 -12.31 -10.94 31.85
N ALA A 608 -11.73 -11.93 31.17
CA ALA A 608 -11.59 -13.28 31.70
C ALA A 608 -10.78 -13.29 33.02
N ASN A 609 -9.65 -12.58 33.07
CA ASN A 609 -8.87 -12.43 34.31
C ASN A 609 -9.69 -11.76 35.44
N GLN A 610 -10.55 -10.79 35.12
CA GLN A 610 -11.44 -10.15 36.10
C GLN A 610 -12.60 -11.07 36.53
N GLU A 611 -13.08 -11.95 35.67
CA GLU A 611 -14.06 -12.99 36.02
C GLU A 611 -13.43 -14.08 36.90
N ASP A 612 -12.18 -14.46 36.66
CA ASP A 612 -11.39 -15.34 37.52
C ASP A 612 -11.10 -14.69 38.90
N GLU A 613 -10.71 -13.41 38.94
CA GLU A 613 -10.57 -12.66 40.21
C GLU A 613 -11.91 -12.58 40.97
N LEU A 614 -13.02 -12.31 40.28
CA LEU A 614 -14.35 -12.24 40.90
C LEU A 614 -14.88 -13.60 41.35
N THR A 615 -14.56 -14.70 40.67
CA THR A 615 -14.93 -16.05 41.12
C THR A 615 -14.09 -16.48 42.31
N ALA A 616 -12.78 -16.22 42.31
CA ALA A 616 -11.90 -16.45 43.46
C ALA A 616 -12.34 -15.63 44.70
N LEU A 617 -12.73 -14.36 44.52
CA LEU A 617 -13.28 -13.54 45.61
C LEU A 617 -14.65 -14.04 46.12
N ARG A 618 -15.52 -14.53 45.22
CA ARG A 618 -16.79 -15.18 45.63
C ARG A 618 -16.55 -16.48 46.39
N GLU A 619 -15.57 -17.28 45.99
CA GLU A 619 -15.21 -18.50 46.71
C GLU A 619 -14.65 -18.17 48.10
N GLN A 620 -13.74 -17.19 48.20
CA GLN A 620 -13.23 -16.71 49.50
C GLN A 620 -14.35 -16.18 50.40
N LEU A 621 -15.31 -15.43 49.86
CA LEU A 621 -16.49 -14.99 50.62
C LEU A 621 -17.32 -16.19 51.10
N SER A 622 -17.60 -17.17 50.23
CA SER A 622 -18.36 -18.38 50.62
C SER A 622 -17.63 -19.21 51.68
N GLN A 623 -16.31 -19.36 51.58
CA GLN A 623 -15.47 -20.00 52.59
C GLN A 623 -15.54 -19.25 53.94
N ARG A 624 -15.51 -17.91 53.92
CA ARG A 624 -15.67 -17.08 55.13
C ARG A 624 -17.09 -17.13 55.71
N GLU A 625 -18.12 -17.20 54.88
CA GLU A 625 -19.51 -17.37 55.33
C GLU A 625 -19.69 -18.74 56.00
N ALA A 626 -19.10 -19.81 55.46
CA ALA A 626 -19.08 -21.13 56.05
C ALA A 626 -18.29 -21.17 57.38
N GLU A 627 -17.13 -20.51 57.45
CA GLU A 627 -16.34 -20.35 58.67
C GLU A 627 -17.12 -19.58 59.76
N ILE A 628 -17.75 -18.46 59.40
CA ILE A 628 -18.63 -17.68 60.28
C ILE A 628 -19.83 -18.50 60.75
N GLN A 629 -20.43 -19.34 59.89
CA GLN A 629 -21.53 -20.20 60.29
C GLN A 629 -21.07 -21.31 61.25
N SER A 630 -19.93 -21.96 60.96
CA SER A 630 -19.33 -22.94 61.88
C SER A 630 -19.02 -22.32 63.25
N LEU A 631 -18.57 -21.05 63.30
CA LEU A 631 -18.33 -20.33 64.55
C LEU A 631 -19.63 -19.96 65.28
N LYS A 632 -20.72 -19.63 64.56
CA LYS A 632 -22.05 -19.43 65.15
C LYS A 632 -22.59 -20.73 65.75
N ASP A 633 -22.49 -21.84 65.02
CA ASP A 633 -22.99 -23.14 65.47
C ASP A 633 -22.19 -23.63 66.69
N ALA A 634 -20.86 -23.44 66.70
CA ALA A 634 -19.99 -23.74 67.84
C ALA A 634 -20.29 -22.85 69.06
N THR A 635 -20.52 -21.54 68.87
CA THR A 635 -20.87 -20.65 69.99
C THR A 635 -22.28 -20.90 70.52
N GLN A 636 -23.24 -21.26 69.68
CA GLN A 636 -24.57 -21.70 70.11
C GLN A 636 -24.51 -23.03 70.88
N ALA A 637 -23.68 -23.98 70.45
CA ALA A 637 -23.43 -25.22 71.17
C ALA A 637 -22.79 -24.96 72.55
N ALA A 638 -21.79 -24.07 72.62
CA ALA A 638 -21.16 -23.65 73.87
C ALA A 638 -22.15 -22.95 74.81
N GLN A 639 -23.00 -22.03 74.32
CA GLN A 639 -24.06 -21.39 75.10
C GLN A 639 -25.07 -22.42 75.65
N LYS A 640 -25.45 -23.42 74.84
CA LYS A 640 -26.34 -24.50 75.27
C LYS A 640 -25.72 -25.38 76.35
N GLN A 641 -24.42 -25.68 76.23
CA GLN A 641 -23.66 -26.40 77.26
C GLN A 641 -23.54 -25.58 78.54
N GLN A 642 -23.27 -24.28 78.43
CA GLN A 642 -23.22 -23.36 79.57
C GLN A 642 -24.57 -23.31 80.29
N TYR A 643 -25.69 -23.14 79.58
CA TYR A 643 -27.03 -23.15 80.18
C TYR A 643 -27.36 -24.48 80.90
N GLN A 644 -26.89 -25.61 80.37
CA GLN A 644 -27.01 -26.90 81.06
C GLN A 644 -26.14 -26.96 82.32
N GLN A 645 -24.94 -26.40 82.28
CA GLN A 645 -24.02 -26.33 83.43
C GLN A 645 -24.53 -25.37 84.51
N ASP A 646 -25.08 -24.22 84.14
CA ASP A 646 -25.73 -23.26 85.03
C ASP A 646 -26.95 -23.90 85.71
N GLN A 647 -27.81 -24.61 84.95
CA GLN A 647 -28.94 -25.36 85.54
C GLN A 647 -28.50 -26.47 86.51
N ILE A 648 -27.36 -27.13 86.25
CA ILE A 648 -26.77 -28.09 87.20
C ILE A 648 -26.22 -27.36 88.43
N GLN A 649 -25.57 -26.21 88.26
CA GLN A 649 -25.04 -25.41 89.36
C GLN A 649 -26.15 -24.83 90.25
N ASP A 650 -27.26 -24.36 89.69
CA ASP A 650 -28.42 -23.92 90.46
C ASP A 650 -29.06 -25.08 91.25
N ARG A 651 -29.16 -26.27 90.64
CA ARG A 651 -29.59 -27.48 91.37
C ARG A 651 -28.64 -27.84 92.51
N LEU A 652 -27.33 -27.74 92.30
CA LEU A 652 -26.34 -27.95 93.35
C LEU A 652 -26.49 -26.92 94.47
N ARG A 653 -26.61 -25.62 94.16
CA ARG A 653 -26.88 -24.56 95.15
C ARG A 653 -28.19 -24.79 95.90
N HIS A 654 -29.24 -25.28 95.25
CA HIS A 654 -30.49 -25.65 95.91
C HIS A 654 -30.31 -26.83 96.88
N TYR A 655 -29.54 -27.86 96.50
CA TYR A 655 -29.23 -28.96 97.41
C TYR A 655 -28.29 -28.54 98.54
N GLU A 656 -27.31 -27.66 98.30
CA GLU A 656 -26.44 -27.08 99.33
C GLU A 656 -27.25 -26.25 100.34
N ALA A 657 -28.14 -25.37 99.86
CA ALA A 657 -29.04 -24.59 100.71
C ALA A 657 -30.06 -25.47 101.45
N GLN A 658 -30.55 -26.54 100.84
CA GLN A 658 -31.41 -27.52 101.50
C GLN A 658 -30.66 -28.32 102.58
N ALA A 659 -29.41 -28.70 102.34
CA ALA A 659 -28.56 -29.35 103.33
C ALA A 659 -28.29 -28.41 104.52
N GLN A 660 -27.91 -27.16 104.25
CA GLN A 660 -27.74 -26.12 105.28
C GLN A 660 -29.03 -25.89 106.09
N LEU A 661 -30.20 -25.89 105.42
CA LEU A 661 -31.48 -25.78 106.11
C LEU A 661 -31.75 -26.99 107.02
N VAL A 662 -31.48 -28.22 106.55
CA VAL A 662 -31.59 -29.44 107.36
C VAL A 662 -30.62 -29.38 108.55
N ASP A 663 -29.37 -28.98 108.35
CA ASP A 663 -28.39 -28.79 109.42
C ASP A 663 -28.88 -27.75 110.44
N THR A 664 -29.44 -26.61 110.01
CA THR A 664 -30.01 -25.62 110.95
C THR A 664 -31.21 -26.16 111.72
N LEU A 665 -32.16 -26.83 111.06
CA LEU A 665 -33.33 -27.43 111.72
C LEU A 665 -32.93 -28.56 112.67
N GLN A 666 -31.87 -29.31 112.35
CA GLN A 666 -31.36 -30.37 113.21
C GLN A 666 -30.59 -29.82 114.42
N ASN A 667 -29.88 -28.69 114.26
CA ASN A 667 -29.28 -27.94 115.36
C ASN A 667 -30.33 -27.23 116.25
N GLU A 668 -31.41 -26.70 115.67
CA GLU A 668 -32.55 -26.17 116.43
C GLU A 668 -33.28 -27.30 117.18
N LEU A 669 -33.40 -28.49 116.58
CA LEU A 669 -33.98 -29.66 117.22
C LEU A 669 -33.15 -30.14 118.41
N THR A 670 -31.81 -30.21 118.30
CA THR A 670 -30.95 -30.53 119.45
C THR A 670 -30.98 -29.43 120.49
N ALA A 671 -30.90 -28.14 120.11
CA ALA A 671 -31.03 -27.04 121.07
C ALA A 671 -32.38 -27.04 121.82
N ALA A 672 -33.47 -27.44 121.16
CA ALA A 672 -34.78 -27.64 121.78
C ALA A 672 -34.82 -28.90 122.67
N GLN A 673 -34.11 -29.98 122.31
CA GLN A 673 -33.95 -31.17 123.15
C GLN A 673 -33.14 -30.85 124.41
N ASP A 674 -32.00 -30.17 124.28
CA ASP A 674 -31.17 -29.68 125.37
C ASP A 674 -31.96 -28.74 126.29
N MET A 675 -32.77 -27.84 125.72
CA MET A 675 -33.67 -26.97 126.51
C MET A 675 -34.78 -27.76 127.21
N MET A 676 -35.37 -28.78 126.58
CA MET A 676 -36.34 -29.66 127.24
C MET A 676 -35.70 -30.49 128.36
N GLU A 677 -34.46 -30.95 128.18
CA GLU A 677 -33.72 -31.67 129.21
C GLU A 677 -33.35 -30.75 130.37
N ALA A 678 -32.90 -29.52 130.10
CA ALA A 678 -32.67 -28.47 131.11
C ALA A 678 -33.96 -28.04 131.85
N LEU A 679 -35.09 -27.97 131.16
CA LEU A 679 -36.39 -27.73 131.81
C LEU A 679 -36.88 -28.96 132.59
N THR A 680 -36.45 -30.16 132.22
CA THR A 680 -36.75 -31.42 132.94
C THR A 680 -35.90 -31.54 134.20
N THR A 681 -34.61 -31.19 134.15
CA THR A 681 -33.76 -31.11 135.35
C THR A 681 -34.25 -30.01 136.28
N GLN A 682 -34.55 -28.80 135.79
CA GLN A 682 -35.18 -27.75 136.60
C GLN A 682 -36.52 -28.17 137.21
N ASN A 683 -37.36 -28.93 136.49
CA ASN A 683 -38.59 -29.50 137.07
C ASN A 683 -38.28 -30.55 138.16
N SER A 684 -37.22 -31.34 138.02
CA SER A 684 -36.77 -32.28 139.06
C SER A 684 -36.22 -31.55 140.29
N GLU A 685 -35.50 -30.44 140.10
CA GLU A 685 -34.97 -29.58 141.16
C GLU A 685 -36.08 -28.80 141.87
N LEU A 686 -37.05 -28.26 141.15
CA LEU A 686 -38.24 -27.62 141.73
C LEU A 686 -39.10 -28.62 142.52
N ARG A 687 -39.22 -29.87 142.05
CA ARG A 687 -39.85 -30.95 142.84
C ARG A 687 -39.03 -31.28 144.09
N ALA A 688 -37.71 -31.36 144.00
CA ALA A 688 -36.85 -31.56 145.17
C ALA A 688 -36.89 -30.38 146.16
N MET A 689 -37.04 -29.15 145.69
CA MET A 689 -37.20 -27.95 146.52
C MET A 689 -38.60 -27.88 147.17
N LEU A 690 -39.67 -28.25 146.44
CA LEU A 690 -41.02 -28.37 147.03
C LEU A 690 -41.09 -29.44 148.13
N ILE A 691 -40.39 -30.56 147.95
CA ILE A 691 -40.23 -31.62 148.97
C ILE A 691 -39.42 -31.10 150.17
N LYS A 692 -38.36 -30.31 149.95
CA LYS A 692 -37.63 -29.64 151.05
C LYS A 692 -38.41 -28.52 151.74
N ALA A 693 -39.39 -27.91 151.07
CA ALA A 693 -40.19 -26.80 151.60
C ALA A 693 -41.46 -27.26 152.36
N THR A 694 -41.72 -28.56 152.46
CA THR A 694 -42.90 -29.10 153.18
C THR A 694 -42.64 -29.49 154.64
N GLU A 695 -41.38 -29.49 155.10
CA GLU A 695 -41.02 -29.67 156.51
C GLU A 695 -40.66 -28.32 157.15
N VAL A 696 -41.12 -28.11 158.40
CA VAL A 696 -41.01 -26.86 159.21
C VAL A 696 -41.90 -25.69 158.73
N ARG A 697 -43.02 -25.47 159.46
CA ARG A 697 -43.90 -24.29 159.35
C ARG A 697 -44.46 -23.90 160.73
N PRO A 698 -44.41 -22.61 161.13
CA PRO A 698 -45.57 -22.03 161.82
C PRO A 698 -45.81 -20.50 161.61
N ARG A 699 -47.06 -20.14 161.24
CA ARG A 699 -47.84 -18.90 161.58
C ARG A 699 -47.20 -17.51 161.22
N SER A 700 -47.92 -16.38 161.08
CA SER A 700 -49.26 -15.91 161.52
C SER A 700 -49.76 -14.70 160.68
N ASP A 701 -51.08 -14.53 160.53
CA ASP A 701 -51.92 -13.27 160.50
C ASP A 701 -51.59 -12.10 159.50
N GLU A 702 -52.43 -11.13 159.08
CA GLU A 702 -53.90 -10.93 158.95
C GLU A 702 -54.24 -9.71 158.02
N ASN A 703 -55.52 -9.57 157.59
CA ASN A 703 -56.31 -8.33 157.27
C ASN A 703 -56.12 -7.38 156.03
N GLY A 704 -57.25 -7.09 155.34
CA GLY A 704 -57.67 -5.79 154.71
C GLY A 704 -56.97 -5.20 153.45
N SER A 705 -57.55 -4.27 152.66
CA SER A 705 -58.97 -3.86 152.44
C SER A 705 -59.14 -2.94 151.19
N GLU A 706 -60.22 -3.15 150.40
CA GLU A 706 -61.03 -2.26 149.52
C GLU A 706 -60.51 -1.08 148.63
N ASN A 707 -61.21 -0.95 147.47
CA ASN A 707 -61.54 0.26 146.66
C ASN A 707 -60.48 0.99 145.79
N GLY A 708 -60.92 1.45 144.59
CA GLY A 708 -60.13 2.39 143.75
C GLY A 708 -60.46 2.50 142.25
N ASP A 709 -61.72 2.67 141.83
CA ASP A 709 -62.06 2.84 140.41
C ASP A 709 -61.48 4.15 139.81
N LYS A 710 -60.77 4.02 138.67
CA LYS A 710 -60.21 5.10 137.79
C LYS A 710 -59.21 4.65 136.70
N SER A 711 -58.68 3.41 136.73
CA SER A 711 -57.54 3.04 135.87
C SER A 711 -57.85 3.10 134.37
N GLN A 712 -58.97 2.51 133.94
CA GLN A 712 -59.24 2.19 132.53
C GLN A 712 -59.27 3.40 131.59
N THR A 713 -59.55 4.61 132.10
CA THR A 713 -59.47 5.85 131.30
C THR A 713 -58.03 6.27 131.03
N ASN A 714 -57.09 6.04 131.95
CA ASN A 714 -55.68 6.37 131.76
C ASN A 714 -55.03 5.39 130.78
N ASP A 715 -55.28 4.10 130.93
CA ASP A 715 -54.74 3.05 130.06
C ASP A 715 -55.12 3.30 128.58
N LEU A 716 -56.34 3.78 128.33
CA LEU A 716 -56.80 4.18 126.99
C LEU A 716 -56.15 5.49 126.49
N ILE A 717 -55.95 6.48 127.39
CA ILE A 717 -55.25 7.74 127.05
C ILE A 717 -53.77 7.49 126.73
N ASP A 718 -53.09 6.59 127.45
CA ASP A 718 -51.71 6.22 127.18
C ASP A 718 -51.59 5.43 125.88
N SER A 719 -52.53 4.52 125.59
CA SER A 719 -52.64 3.85 124.29
C SER A 719 -52.83 4.86 123.14
N LEU A 720 -53.75 5.81 123.29
CA LEU A 720 -53.97 6.86 122.28
C LEU A 720 -52.73 7.76 122.14
N THR A 721 -52.08 8.12 123.25
CA THR A 721 -50.82 8.91 123.26
C THR A 721 -49.68 8.15 122.57
N ALA A 722 -49.62 6.82 122.70
CA ALA A 722 -48.68 6.00 121.94
C ALA A 722 -48.99 6.01 120.43
N THR A 723 -50.25 5.88 120.02
CA THR A 723 -50.63 5.98 118.60
C THR A 723 -50.42 7.38 118.02
N ILE A 724 -50.61 8.44 118.81
CA ILE A 724 -50.30 9.82 118.39
C ILE A 724 -48.78 9.96 118.19
N LYS A 725 -47.94 9.49 119.13
CA LYS A 725 -46.48 9.50 118.96
C LYS A 725 -46.03 8.70 117.73
N GLN A 726 -46.64 7.55 117.46
CA GLN A 726 -46.38 6.77 116.26
C GLN A 726 -46.73 7.57 114.99
N LEU A 727 -47.91 8.18 114.92
CA LEU A 727 -48.33 9.03 113.80
C LEU A 727 -47.50 10.30 113.65
N GLU A 728 -46.96 10.86 114.74
CA GLU A 728 -46.02 11.99 114.68
C GLU A 728 -44.64 11.58 114.17
N LEU A 729 -44.20 10.36 114.46
CA LEU A 729 -42.95 9.77 113.97
C LEU A 729 -43.07 9.41 112.47
N GLU A 730 -44.19 8.80 112.06
CA GLU A 730 -44.54 8.56 110.65
C GLU A 730 -44.72 9.88 109.87
N ARG A 731 -45.37 10.90 110.47
CA ARG A 731 -45.41 12.26 109.90
C ARG A 731 -44.01 12.83 109.73
N GLY A 732 -43.11 12.59 110.69
CA GLY A 732 -41.69 12.98 110.61
C GLY A 732 -40.95 12.31 109.46
N GLN A 733 -41.09 10.99 109.32
CA GLN A 733 -40.52 10.20 108.22
C GLN A 733 -41.04 10.66 106.86
N LEU A 734 -42.35 10.91 106.72
CA LEU A 734 -42.96 11.46 105.51
C LEU A 734 -42.45 12.88 105.22
N TYR A 735 -42.26 13.72 106.25
CA TYR A 735 -41.75 15.09 106.06
C TYR A 735 -40.30 15.10 105.58
N GLU A 736 -39.46 14.21 106.12
CA GLU A 736 -38.08 14.06 105.70
C GLU A 736 -37.98 13.44 104.29
N SER A 737 -38.82 12.44 103.95
CA SER A 737 -38.88 11.88 102.59
C SER A 737 -39.40 12.89 101.54
N LEU A 738 -40.35 13.76 101.91
CA LEU A 738 -40.83 14.85 101.03
C LEU A 738 -39.75 15.94 100.87
N LYS A 739 -38.93 16.17 101.90
CA LYS A 739 -37.74 17.05 101.85
C LYS A 739 -36.62 16.42 101.00
N GLU A 740 -36.42 15.11 101.04
CA GLU A 740 -35.52 14.38 100.12
C GLU A 740 -36.03 14.47 98.67
N GLN A 741 -37.32 14.28 98.42
CA GLN A 741 -37.92 14.52 97.09
C GLN A 741 -37.74 15.96 96.62
N ARG A 742 -37.88 16.95 97.52
CA ARG A 742 -37.56 18.36 97.18
C ARG A 742 -36.08 18.53 96.84
N HIS A 743 -35.14 18.04 97.65
CA HIS A 743 -33.72 18.09 97.31
C HIS A 743 -33.40 17.39 95.99
N LEU A 744 -34.07 16.27 95.66
CA LEU A 744 -33.91 15.62 94.37
C LEU A 744 -34.47 16.47 93.22
N SER A 745 -35.65 17.07 93.42
CA SER A 745 -36.28 18.00 92.46
C SER A 745 -35.46 19.27 92.26
N ASP A 746 -34.88 19.83 93.32
CA ASP A 746 -34.03 21.02 93.28
C ASP A 746 -32.70 20.70 92.58
N ASN A 747 -32.07 19.56 92.87
CA ASN A 747 -30.88 19.09 92.16
C ASN A 747 -31.14 18.79 90.68
N LEU A 748 -32.33 18.30 90.32
CA LEU A 748 -32.75 18.14 88.93
C LEU A 748 -33.05 19.49 88.27
N SER A 749 -33.67 20.43 88.99
CA SER A 749 -33.93 21.80 88.51
C SER A 749 -32.63 22.57 88.27
N VAL A 750 -31.62 22.42 89.14
CA VAL A 750 -30.26 22.93 88.94
C VAL A 750 -29.64 22.31 87.69
N LYS A 751 -29.67 20.98 87.52
CA LYS A 751 -29.15 20.35 86.29
C LYS A 751 -29.88 20.77 85.02
N VAL A 752 -31.18 21.04 85.09
CA VAL A 752 -31.96 21.60 83.96
C VAL A 752 -31.56 23.06 83.71
N ALA A 753 -31.31 23.85 84.74
CA ALA A 753 -30.78 25.22 84.61
C ALA A 753 -29.36 25.22 84.03
N ASP A 754 -28.46 24.35 84.49
CA ASP A 754 -27.10 24.18 83.97
C ASP A 754 -27.13 23.83 82.48
N LEU A 755 -27.93 22.83 82.09
CA LEU A 755 -28.10 22.44 80.69
C LEU A 755 -28.73 23.56 79.83
N ASN A 756 -29.67 24.32 80.39
CA ASN A 756 -30.31 25.43 79.68
C ASN A 756 -29.35 26.62 79.55
N GLU A 757 -28.50 26.90 80.54
CA GLU A 757 -27.44 27.91 80.42
C GLU A 757 -26.33 27.45 79.47
N GLU A 758 -26.00 26.15 79.41
CA GLU A 758 -25.07 25.62 78.42
C GLU A 758 -25.63 25.71 76.99
N VAL A 759 -26.94 25.51 76.80
CA VAL A 759 -27.65 25.79 75.54
C VAL A 759 -27.65 27.28 75.22
N ILE A 760 -27.89 28.16 76.21
CA ILE A 760 -27.86 29.62 76.02
C ILE A 760 -26.44 30.08 75.62
N ARG A 761 -25.38 29.57 76.27
CA ARG A 761 -23.98 29.84 75.89
C ARG A 761 -23.71 29.40 74.45
N LYS A 762 -24.07 28.16 74.09
CA LYS A 762 -23.98 27.63 72.71
C LYS A 762 -24.80 28.42 71.68
N SER A 763 -25.86 29.11 72.09
CA SER A 763 -26.63 30.01 71.22
C SER A 763 -26.03 31.43 71.13
N SER A 764 -25.34 31.90 72.18
CA SER A 764 -24.77 33.25 72.25
C SER A 764 -23.54 33.41 71.36
N ASP A 765 -22.80 32.34 71.10
CA ASP A 765 -21.67 32.34 70.16
C ASP A 765 -22.11 32.59 68.69
N PHE A 766 -23.40 32.44 68.39
CA PHE A 766 -23.93 32.56 67.02
C PHE A 766 -24.26 34.02 66.59
N VAL A 767 -24.03 35.02 67.46
CA VAL A 767 -24.55 36.40 67.27
C VAL A 767 -23.47 37.46 66.97
N ASP A 768 -22.17 37.16 67.14
CA ASP A 768 -21.07 38.02 66.64
C ASP A 768 -20.43 37.50 65.33
N SER A 769 -21.17 36.64 64.60
CA SER A 769 -20.74 36.03 63.33
C SER A 769 -20.76 36.99 62.12
N ASP A 770 -20.93 38.31 62.33
CA ASP A 770 -20.85 39.33 61.28
C ASP A 770 -19.40 39.82 61.04
N LYS A 771 -18.41 39.15 61.68
CA LYS A 771 -16.99 39.25 61.35
C LYS A 771 -16.51 37.89 60.84
N ILE A 772 -16.42 37.75 59.52
CA ILE A 772 -15.94 36.53 58.85
C ILE A 772 -14.59 36.12 59.47
N SER A 773 -14.50 34.91 60.03
CA SER A 773 -13.24 34.42 60.61
C SER A 773 -12.16 34.38 59.53
N ARG A 774 -10.90 34.54 59.91
CA ARG A 774 -9.78 34.45 58.96
C ARG A 774 -9.75 33.09 58.24
N SER A 775 -10.08 32.01 58.96
CA SER A 775 -10.31 30.66 58.40
C SER A 775 -11.35 30.71 57.28
N ASP A 776 -12.48 31.34 57.54
CA ASP A 776 -13.67 31.24 56.67
C ASP A 776 -13.52 32.19 55.48
N TYR A 777 -12.79 33.30 55.66
CA TYR A 777 -12.31 34.14 54.57
C TYR A 777 -11.29 33.40 53.68
N GLU A 778 -10.35 32.65 54.26
CA GLU A 778 -9.37 31.86 53.50
C GLU A 778 -10.03 30.66 52.78
N GLN A 779 -11.06 30.03 53.37
CA GLN A 779 -11.91 29.02 52.72
C GLN A 779 -12.76 29.63 51.60
N LEU A 780 -13.46 30.74 51.86
CA LEU A 780 -14.28 31.44 50.86
C LEU A 780 -13.43 31.92 49.69
N LYS A 781 -12.26 32.50 49.98
CA LYS A 781 -11.25 32.88 48.99
C LYS A 781 -10.83 31.67 48.15
N THR A 782 -10.46 30.55 48.78
CA THR A 782 -10.09 29.32 48.05
C THR A 782 -11.24 28.81 47.17
N SER A 783 -12.49 28.88 47.65
CA SER A 783 -13.66 28.51 46.86
C SER A 783 -13.87 29.44 45.66
N MET A 784 -13.61 30.74 45.83
CA MET A 784 -13.71 31.73 44.77
C MET A 784 -12.56 31.61 43.76
N GLU A 785 -11.34 31.28 44.20
CA GLU A 785 -10.21 30.94 43.32
C GLU A 785 -10.50 29.67 42.49
N MET A 786 -11.08 28.62 43.09
CA MET A 786 -11.53 27.43 42.36
C MET A 786 -12.66 27.72 41.36
N ILE A 787 -13.63 28.57 41.73
CA ILE A 787 -14.71 29.01 40.82
C ILE A 787 -14.14 29.86 39.68
N GLN A 788 -13.22 30.77 39.96
CA GLN A 788 -12.54 31.59 38.96
C GLN A 788 -11.70 30.73 38.02
N GLU A 789 -10.95 29.75 38.52
CA GLU A 789 -10.17 28.84 37.67
C GLU A 789 -11.10 27.98 36.80
N LYS A 790 -12.18 27.44 37.37
CA LYS A 790 -13.20 26.67 36.62
C LYS A 790 -13.87 27.51 35.54
N TYR A 791 -14.27 28.75 35.86
CA TYR A 791 -14.84 29.68 34.88
C TYR A 791 -13.83 30.03 33.78
N THR A 792 -12.58 30.32 34.13
CA THR A 792 -11.52 30.62 33.16
C THR A 792 -11.17 29.40 32.30
N ARG A 793 -11.28 28.17 32.83
CA ARG A 793 -11.16 26.93 32.07
C ARG A 793 -12.32 26.79 31.08
N VAL A 794 -13.57 26.83 31.55
CA VAL A 794 -14.78 26.78 30.70
C VAL A 794 -14.80 27.87 29.62
N MET A 795 -14.27 29.07 29.90
CA MET A 795 -14.16 30.14 28.90
C MET A 795 -13.06 29.88 27.84
N ARG A 796 -11.96 29.19 28.19
CA ARG A 796 -11.00 28.68 27.18
C ARG A 796 -11.62 27.52 26.42
N ASP A 797 -12.18 26.53 27.11
CA ASP A 797 -12.84 25.38 26.49
C ASP A 797 -13.93 25.84 25.50
N LYS A 798 -14.66 26.92 25.82
CA LYS A 798 -15.62 27.56 24.92
C LYS A 798 -14.95 28.28 23.73
N ALA A 799 -13.84 28.99 23.93
CA ALA A 799 -13.08 29.60 22.83
C ALA A 799 -12.55 28.51 21.88
N ASP A 800 -11.86 27.51 22.42
CA ASP A 800 -11.37 26.32 21.71
C ASP A 800 -12.48 25.53 20.97
N LEU A 801 -13.74 25.59 21.44
CA LEU A 801 -14.90 25.02 20.77
C LEU A 801 -15.53 25.96 19.73
N THR A 802 -15.38 27.28 19.89
CA THR A 802 -15.79 28.28 18.90
C THR A 802 -14.84 28.26 17.71
N ASP A 803 -13.52 28.32 17.94
CA ASP A 803 -12.49 28.17 16.91
C ASP A 803 -12.66 26.87 16.10
N LYS A 804 -13.11 25.78 16.75
CA LYS A 804 -13.44 24.51 16.08
C LYS A 804 -14.78 24.55 15.33
N ALA A 805 -15.77 25.30 15.80
CA ALA A 805 -17.01 25.51 15.06
C ALA A 805 -16.72 26.31 13.78
N ASP A 806 -15.98 27.42 13.87
CA ASP A 806 -15.56 28.24 12.73
C ASP A 806 -14.76 27.41 11.71
N GLN A 807 -13.84 26.54 12.17
CA GLN A 807 -13.11 25.59 11.31
C GLN A 807 -14.03 24.56 10.62
N LEU A 808 -15.07 24.08 11.31
CA LEU A 808 -16.05 23.15 10.74
C LEU A 808 -17.00 23.87 9.77
N GLU A 809 -17.39 25.12 10.03
CA GLU A 809 -18.17 25.93 9.09
C GLU A 809 -17.36 26.22 7.80
N HIS A 810 -16.08 26.57 7.92
CA HIS A 810 -15.19 26.69 6.76
C HIS A 810 -15.07 25.37 5.97
N LEU A 811 -14.93 24.23 6.65
CA LEU A 811 -14.89 22.92 6.00
C LEU A 811 -16.23 22.57 5.33
N VAL A 812 -17.37 22.89 5.93
CA VAL A 812 -18.70 22.68 5.33
C VAL A 812 -18.88 23.56 4.09
N VAL A 813 -18.43 24.82 4.11
CA VAL A 813 -18.45 25.69 2.93
C VAL A 813 -17.55 25.16 1.81
N GLN A 814 -16.36 24.63 2.14
CA GLN A 814 -15.50 23.98 1.14
C GLN A 814 -16.16 22.72 0.56
N LEU A 815 -16.66 21.81 1.41
CA LEU A 815 -17.34 20.59 0.99
C LEU A 815 -18.62 20.87 0.18
N GLN A 816 -19.30 21.99 0.44
CA GLN A 816 -20.41 22.44 -0.40
C GLN A 816 -19.93 22.86 -1.79
N GLY A 817 -18.85 23.63 -1.93
CA GLY A 817 -18.25 23.96 -3.22
C GLY A 817 -17.73 22.74 -3.99
N GLU A 818 -17.16 21.76 -3.29
CA GLU A 818 -16.80 20.45 -3.85
C GLU A 818 -18.04 19.66 -4.30
N THR A 819 -19.14 19.73 -3.55
CA THR A 819 -20.42 19.10 -3.93
C THR A 819 -21.06 19.77 -5.14
N ASP A 820 -21.04 21.10 -5.22
CA ASP A 820 -21.58 21.87 -6.34
C ASP A 820 -20.79 21.60 -7.64
N THR A 821 -19.46 21.55 -7.56
CA THR A 821 -18.59 21.20 -8.72
C THR A 821 -18.72 19.74 -9.14
N ILE A 822 -18.96 18.81 -8.20
CA ILE A 822 -19.37 17.43 -8.54
C ILE A 822 -20.74 17.42 -9.24
N GLY A 823 -21.67 18.28 -8.84
CA GLY A 823 -22.97 18.47 -9.51
C GLY A 823 -22.84 19.00 -10.95
N GLU A 824 -21.93 19.93 -11.19
CA GLU A 824 -21.57 20.38 -12.55
C GLU A 824 -20.96 19.24 -13.37
N TYR A 825 -20.04 18.45 -12.80
CA TYR A 825 -19.44 17.30 -13.50
C TYR A 825 -20.49 16.23 -13.85
N ILE A 826 -21.41 15.91 -12.95
CA ILE A 826 -22.54 15.00 -13.20
C ILE A 826 -23.42 15.54 -14.34
N SER A 827 -23.68 16.85 -14.36
CA SER A 827 -24.47 17.51 -15.41
C SER A 827 -23.77 17.46 -16.78
N LEU A 828 -22.46 17.72 -16.82
CA LEU A 828 -21.62 17.58 -18.01
C LEU A 828 -21.57 16.13 -18.51
N TYR A 829 -21.42 15.16 -17.60
CA TYR A 829 -21.43 13.74 -17.93
C TYR A 829 -22.76 13.29 -18.54
N HIS A 830 -23.89 13.72 -17.97
CA HIS A 830 -25.21 13.45 -18.54
C HIS A 830 -25.36 14.08 -19.93
N HIS A 831 -24.88 15.31 -20.15
CA HIS A 831 -24.92 15.95 -21.46
C HIS A 831 -24.02 15.24 -22.49
N GLN A 832 -22.79 14.87 -22.12
CA GLN A 832 -21.87 14.11 -22.96
C GLN A 832 -22.45 12.73 -23.32
N ARG A 833 -23.08 12.04 -22.36
CA ARG A 833 -23.71 10.74 -22.56
C ARG A 833 -24.95 10.82 -23.46
N ALA A 834 -25.74 11.89 -23.35
CA ALA A 834 -26.84 12.16 -24.28
C ALA A 834 -26.34 12.43 -25.72
N LEU A 835 -25.25 13.20 -25.87
CA LEU A 835 -24.61 13.43 -27.18
C LEU A 835 -24.03 12.14 -27.80
N LEU A 836 -23.46 11.26 -26.97
CA LEU A 836 -23.01 9.94 -27.41
C LEU A 836 -24.18 9.08 -27.89
N GLN A 837 -25.27 8.99 -27.11
CA GLN A 837 -26.48 8.27 -27.51
C GLN A 837 -27.11 8.84 -28.79
N GLN A 838 -27.12 10.17 -28.97
CA GLN A 838 -27.60 10.81 -30.20
C GLN A 838 -26.74 10.41 -31.41
N ARG A 839 -25.42 10.34 -31.25
CA ARG A 839 -24.48 9.90 -32.30
C ARG A 839 -24.63 8.40 -32.62
N GLU A 840 -24.87 7.57 -31.61
CA GLU A 840 -25.16 6.14 -31.81
C GLU A 840 -26.48 5.92 -32.54
N LEU A 841 -27.54 6.67 -32.20
CA LEU A 841 -28.82 6.65 -32.92
C LEU A 841 -28.62 7.04 -34.39
N GLN A 842 -27.96 8.18 -34.68
CA GLN A 842 -27.65 8.60 -36.04
C GLN A 842 -26.84 7.55 -36.83
N LYS A 843 -25.88 6.88 -36.18
CA LYS A 843 -25.11 5.78 -36.79
C LYS A 843 -25.99 4.57 -37.08
N ASN A 844 -26.89 4.21 -36.16
CA ASN A 844 -27.80 3.07 -36.31
C ASN A 844 -28.85 3.34 -37.40
N ASP A 845 -29.39 4.56 -37.49
CA ASP A 845 -30.29 5.00 -38.57
C ASP A 845 -29.61 4.90 -39.94
N TYR A 846 -28.35 5.32 -40.04
CA TYR A 846 -27.55 5.20 -41.27
C TYR A 846 -27.25 3.75 -41.64
N ILE A 847 -26.94 2.89 -40.67
CA ILE A 847 -26.80 1.44 -40.89
C ILE A 847 -28.13 0.82 -41.35
N ALA A 848 -29.26 1.21 -40.75
CA ALA A 848 -30.59 0.76 -41.13
C ALA A 848 -31.03 1.30 -42.51
N GLN A 849 -30.45 2.41 -42.99
CA GLN A 849 -30.61 2.85 -44.38
C GLN A 849 -29.76 2.02 -45.35
N LEU A 850 -28.46 1.85 -45.06
CA LEU A 850 -27.58 0.98 -45.86
C LEU A 850 -28.09 -0.47 -45.98
N ALA A 851 -28.75 -0.99 -44.94
CA ALA A 851 -29.41 -2.30 -44.98
C ALA A 851 -30.55 -2.35 -46.00
N ARG A 852 -31.44 -1.35 -46.00
CA ARG A 852 -32.56 -1.22 -46.96
C ARG A 852 -32.09 -0.96 -48.39
N ASP A 853 -31.03 -0.18 -48.56
CA ASP A 853 -30.45 0.10 -49.88
C ASP A 853 -29.78 -1.17 -50.45
N ARG A 854 -29.15 -1.99 -49.58
CA ARG A 854 -28.62 -3.31 -49.95
C ARG A 854 -29.72 -4.30 -50.31
N GLU A 855 -30.81 -4.34 -49.55
CA GLU A 855 -31.99 -5.17 -49.82
C GLU A 855 -32.58 -4.85 -51.20
N GLN A 856 -32.85 -3.57 -51.49
CA GLN A 856 -33.31 -3.11 -52.81
C GLN A 856 -32.33 -3.41 -53.96
N LEU A 857 -31.02 -3.43 -53.69
CA LEU A 857 -30.02 -3.83 -54.68
C LEU A 857 -30.03 -5.35 -54.91
N GLN A 858 -30.28 -6.15 -53.89
CA GLN A 858 -30.44 -7.60 -54.04
C GLN A 858 -31.73 -7.94 -54.81
N ASP A 859 -32.84 -7.24 -54.55
CA ASP A 859 -34.08 -7.37 -55.31
C ASP A 859 -33.87 -7.07 -56.80
N LYS A 860 -33.29 -5.89 -57.12
CA LYS A 860 -32.98 -5.49 -58.51
C LYS A 860 -32.01 -6.45 -59.21
N LEU A 861 -31.06 -7.03 -58.48
CA LEU A 861 -30.14 -8.04 -59.03
C LEU A 861 -30.89 -9.36 -59.28
N GLY A 862 -31.86 -9.72 -58.43
CA GLY A 862 -32.81 -10.82 -58.66
C GLY A 862 -33.71 -10.58 -59.89
N GLU A 863 -34.27 -9.37 -60.05
CA GLU A 863 -35.03 -8.97 -61.24
C GLU A 863 -34.17 -9.08 -62.51
N LEU A 864 -32.94 -8.56 -62.49
CA LEU A 864 -31.99 -8.69 -63.60
C LEU A 864 -31.62 -10.15 -63.88
N GLN A 865 -31.43 -10.98 -62.85
CA GLN A 865 -31.16 -12.40 -63.02
C GLN A 865 -32.35 -13.16 -63.62
N ALA A 866 -33.58 -12.81 -63.21
CA ALA A 866 -34.80 -13.34 -63.81
C ALA A 866 -34.93 -12.91 -65.29
N LEU A 867 -34.66 -11.64 -65.60
CA LEU A 867 -34.69 -11.12 -66.97
C LEU A 867 -33.62 -11.76 -67.87
N VAL A 868 -32.39 -11.96 -67.35
CA VAL A 868 -31.33 -12.70 -68.05
C VAL A 868 -31.71 -14.16 -68.27
N MET A 869 -32.35 -14.81 -67.29
CA MET A 869 -32.80 -16.19 -67.43
C MET A 869 -33.99 -16.33 -68.39
N GLN A 870 -34.89 -15.33 -68.45
CA GLN A 870 -35.91 -15.20 -69.48
C GLN A 870 -35.28 -15.01 -70.86
N LEU A 871 -34.34 -14.08 -71.04
CA LEU A 871 -33.64 -13.85 -72.31
C LEU A 871 -32.84 -15.08 -72.77
N LEU A 872 -32.24 -15.84 -71.86
CA LEU A 872 -31.61 -17.13 -72.18
C LEU A 872 -32.66 -18.19 -72.58
N GLY A 873 -33.82 -18.22 -71.92
CA GLY A 873 -34.97 -19.04 -72.32
C GLY A 873 -35.47 -18.69 -73.72
N GLU A 874 -35.74 -17.41 -73.98
CA GLU A 874 -36.14 -16.88 -75.29
C GLU A 874 -35.09 -17.14 -76.37
N ARG A 875 -33.80 -16.99 -76.06
CA ARG A 875 -32.70 -17.34 -76.99
C ARG A 875 -32.65 -18.84 -77.30
N ASN A 876 -32.94 -19.71 -76.32
CA ASN A 876 -33.02 -21.16 -76.53
C ASN A 876 -34.30 -21.56 -77.29
N MET A 877 -35.41 -20.87 -77.06
CA MET A 877 -36.64 -21.00 -77.86
C MET A 877 -36.41 -20.51 -79.30
N LEU A 878 -35.67 -19.41 -79.49
CA LEU A 878 -35.26 -18.93 -80.81
C LEU A 878 -34.30 -19.92 -81.50
N HIS A 879 -33.41 -20.60 -80.77
CA HIS A 879 -32.62 -21.70 -81.32
C HIS A 879 -33.50 -22.85 -81.81
N SER A 880 -34.46 -23.33 -81.01
CA SER A 880 -35.38 -24.40 -81.47
C SER A 880 -36.26 -23.96 -82.65
N TYR A 881 -36.77 -22.73 -82.66
CA TYR A 881 -37.45 -22.17 -83.83
C TYR A 881 -36.54 -22.04 -85.07
N HIS A 882 -35.22 -21.88 -84.91
CA HIS A 882 -34.29 -21.83 -86.03
C HIS A 882 -33.87 -23.23 -86.51
N GLU A 883 -33.76 -24.21 -85.61
CA GLU A 883 -33.49 -25.62 -85.95
C GLU A 883 -34.71 -26.31 -86.60
N GLU A 884 -35.94 -25.97 -86.22
CA GLU A 884 -37.17 -26.50 -86.86
C GLU A 884 -37.56 -25.79 -88.17
N SER A 885 -37.00 -24.60 -88.47
CA SER A 885 -37.36 -23.79 -89.64
C SER A 885 -36.35 -23.83 -90.79
N SER A 886 -35.10 -24.27 -90.56
CA SER A 886 -34.07 -24.34 -91.61
C SER A 886 -33.17 -25.57 -91.49
N GLY A 887 -33.40 -26.56 -92.35
CA GLY A 887 -32.37 -27.52 -92.72
C GLY A 887 -31.42 -26.96 -93.79
N GLU A 888 -30.27 -27.62 -93.96
CA GLU A 888 -29.16 -27.22 -94.85
C GLU A 888 -28.36 -25.95 -94.39
N PRO A 889 -27.09 -25.77 -94.83
CA PRO A 889 -26.00 -25.84 -93.84
C PRO A 889 -24.97 -24.68 -93.88
N ILE A 890 -24.01 -24.65 -92.93
CA ILE A 890 -22.54 -24.53 -93.15
C ILE A 890 -21.72 -24.26 -91.85
N THR A 891 -20.65 -25.04 -91.68
CA THR A 891 -19.42 -24.98 -90.85
C THR A 891 -19.13 -23.92 -89.74
N ASN A 892 -18.43 -24.42 -88.70
CA ASN A 892 -17.35 -23.79 -87.90
C ASN A 892 -17.65 -22.76 -86.79
N GLY A 893 -17.10 -22.99 -85.59
CA GLY A 893 -16.92 -21.97 -84.53
C GLY A 893 -16.62 -22.56 -83.14
N HIS A 894 -15.41 -22.37 -82.60
CA HIS A 894 -15.01 -22.86 -81.27
C HIS A 894 -15.62 -22.02 -80.11
N GLY A 895 -15.96 -22.64 -78.97
CA GLY A 895 -16.27 -21.91 -77.74
C GLY A 895 -16.60 -22.79 -76.52
N HIS A 896 -16.05 -22.45 -75.35
CA HIS A 896 -16.53 -22.93 -74.04
C HIS A 896 -17.91 -22.28 -73.71
N ALA A 897 -18.74 -22.76 -72.78
CA ALA A 897 -18.41 -23.52 -71.57
C ALA A 897 -19.55 -24.36 -70.95
N ARG A 898 -19.14 -25.33 -70.13
CA ARG A 898 -19.75 -25.76 -68.84
C ARG A 898 -21.23 -26.18 -68.82
N ALA A 899 -21.46 -27.49 -68.90
CA ALA A 899 -22.72 -28.11 -68.45
C ALA A 899 -22.80 -28.20 -66.91
N ILE A 900 -24.03 -28.17 -66.37
CA ILE A 900 -24.36 -28.51 -64.98
C ILE A 900 -25.28 -29.75 -64.97
N LYS A 901 -25.13 -30.60 -63.95
CA LYS A 901 -26.04 -31.70 -63.59
C LYS A 901 -26.42 -31.52 -62.12
N GLN A 902 -27.73 -31.46 -61.80
CA GLN A 902 -28.58 -32.58 -61.32
C GLN A 902 -28.21 -33.05 -59.88
N LEU A 903 -29.12 -33.25 -58.91
CA LEU A 903 -30.60 -33.26 -58.84
C LEU A 903 -31.10 -33.06 -57.38
N MET A 904 -32.25 -32.39 -57.19
CA MET A 904 -33.29 -32.61 -56.13
C MET A 904 -32.88 -32.48 -54.62
N HIS A 905 -33.77 -32.34 -53.61
CA HIS A 905 -35.25 -32.26 -53.54
C HIS A 905 -35.70 -31.32 -52.36
N ASP A 906 -37.00 -31.22 -52.12
CA ASP A 906 -37.71 -30.35 -51.13
C ASP A 906 -39.05 -31.08 -50.76
N PRO A 907 -39.86 -30.79 -49.69
CA PRO A 907 -39.72 -29.78 -48.63
C PRO A 907 -40.07 -30.22 -47.17
N ALA A 908 -40.04 -29.24 -46.25
CA ALA A 908 -40.90 -29.03 -45.06
C ALA A 908 -40.74 -29.86 -43.77
N LEU A 909 -40.36 -29.18 -42.66
CA LEU A 909 -41.19 -28.96 -41.45
C LEU A 909 -40.52 -27.96 -40.46
N GLN A 910 -41.35 -27.23 -39.70
CA GLN A 910 -40.98 -26.32 -38.59
C GLN A 910 -41.62 -26.83 -37.26
N PRO A 911 -41.45 -26.21 -36.06
CA PRO A 911 -40.44 -25.26 -35.53
C PRO A 911 -39.86 -25.71 -34.14
N HIS A 912 -39.32 -24.77 -33.36
CA HIS A 912 -39.15 -24.71 -31.87
C HIS A 912 -37.81 -25.09 -31.16
N LEU A 913 -37.14 -24.02 -30.70
CA LEU A 913 -36.57 -23.74 -29.36
C LEU A 913 -35.30 -24.41 -28.76
N ASN A 914 -34.62 -23.55 -27.98
CA ASN A 914 -33.76 -23.75 -26.80
C ASN A 914 -32.39 -24.44 -26.88
N ALA A 915 -31.37 -23.59 -27.07
CA ALA A 915 -30.44 -23.19 -26.00
C ALA A 915 -29.93 -24.22 -24.96
N GLN A 916 -28.65 -24.58 -25.07
CA GLN A 916 -27.59 -24.57 -24.03
C GLN A 916 -26.24 -24.86 -24.75
N SER A 917 -25.20 -24.04 -24.62
CA SER A 917 -24.22 -23.92 -23.51
C SER A 917 -23.09 -24.97 -23.58
N LEU A 918 -21.89 -24.60 -23.09
CA LEU A 918 -20.65 -25.41 -22.98
C LEU A 918 -19.92 -25.73 -24.32
N THR A 919 -18.58 -25.85 -24.42
CA THR A 919 -17.39 -25.23 -23.77
C THR A 919 -16.13 -25.62 -24.58
N ASN A 920 -15.05 -24.82 -24.52
CA ASN A 920 -13.63 -25.18 -24.79
C ASN A 920 -13.32 -25.87 -26.16
N GLY A 921 -12.59 -25.27 -27.10
CA GLY A 921 -11.18 -24.84 -27.02
C GLY A 921 -10.35 -25.61 -28.08
N PRO A 922 -9.02 -25.43 -28.24
CA PRO A 922 -8.10 -24.49 -27.59
C PRO A 922 -7.61 -23.37 -28.55
N VAL A 923 -6.60 -22.60 -28.12
CA VAL A 923 -5.86 -21.62 -28.92
C VAL A 923 -4.41 -22.09 -29.08
N GLU A 924 -3.78 -21.86 -30.23
CA GLU A 924 -2.33 -22.03 -30.41
C GLU A 924 -1.60 -20.69 -30.22
N ASP A 925 -0.55 -20.69 -29.39
CA ASP A 925 0.34 -19.54 -29.20
C ASP A 925 1.31 -19.35 -30.37
N ASN A 926 1.54 -18.11 -30.76
CA ASN A 926 2.71 -17.72 -31.56
C ASN A 926 3.05 -16.24 -31.33
N TYR A 927 3.66 -15.94 -30.18
CA TYR A 927 4.16 -14.61 -29.82
C TYR A 927 5.68 -14.51 -30.06
N ALA A 928 6.08 -13.58 -30.93
CA ALA A 928 7.49 -13.27 -31.21
C ALA A 928 7.75 -11.75 -31.09
N GLU A 929 7.95 -11.32 -29.84
CA GLU A 929 8.94 -10.31 -29.42
C GLU A 929 9.33 -9.21 -30.42
N TRP A 930 8.78 -8.00 -30.25
CA TRP A 930 9.44 -6.72 -30.59
C TRP A 930 9.20 -5.70 -29.43
N PRO A 931 10.07 -4.70 -29.24
CA PRO A 931 10.39 -4.21 -27.89
C PRO A 931 9.56 -3.03 -27.38
N ASP A 932 9.53 -2.91 -26.05
CA ASP A 932 8.98 -1.76 -25.32
C ASP A 932 9.85 -0.49 -25.52
N TYR A 933 9.19 0.67 -25.50
CA TYR A 933 9.84 1.98 -25.61
C TYR A 933 9.23 2.95 -24.59
N THR A 934 9.55 2.74 -23.32
CA THR A 934 9.24 3.67 -22.24
C THR A 934 9.86 5.04 -22.53
N SER A 935 9.08 6.11 -22.47
CA SER A 935 9.61 7.48 -22.55
C SER A 935 8.83 8.40 -21.63
N SER A 936 9.50 8.67 -20.51
CA SER A 936 9.22 9.59 -19.42
C SER A 936 8.33 10.79 -19.75
N GLU A 937 7.32 10.97 -18.91
CA GLU A 937 6.62 12.24 -18.72
C GLU A 937 7.56 13.27 -18.08
N SER A 938 7.35 14.55 -18.38
CA SER A 938 8.02 15.67 -17.73
C SER A 938 7.04 16.84 -17.62
N ASP A 939 6.63 17.15 -16.39
CA ASP A 939 5.62 18.18 -16.13
C ASP A 939 6.12 19.58 -16.48
N ALA A 940 5.23 20.36 -17.10
CA ALA A 940 5.36 21.79 -17.30
C ALA A 940 3.94 22.35 -17.55
N GLU A 941 3.16 22.48 -16.49
CA GLU A 941 1.85 23.14 -16.55
C GLU A 941 2.03 24.63 -16.90
N SER A 942 1.16 25.13 -17.77
CA SER A 942 1.14 26.53 -18.18
C SER A 942 -0.11 27.19 -17.60
N GLU A 943 0.07 28.09 -16.64
CA GLU A 943 -1.02 28.94 -16.15
C GLU A 943 -1.56 29.83 -17.28
N VAL A 944 -2.85 30.19 -17.19
CA VAL A 944 -3.55 31.06 -18.14
C VAL A 944 -4.44 32.03 -17.36
N GLU A 945 -4.05 33.30 -17.29
CA GLU A 945 -4.91 34.39 -16.80
C GLU A 945 -5.55 35.19 -17.96
N PRO A 946 -6.80 35.68 -17.83
CA PRO A 946 -7.52 36.41 -18.86
C PRO A 946 -7.27 37.94 -18.84
N ILE A 947 -7.47 38.61 -19.98
CA ILE A 947 -7.14 40.04 -20.18
C ILE A 947 -8.37 40.95 -20.09
N ILE A 948 -8.34 41.93 -19.16
CA ILE A 948 -9.03 43.24 -19.20
C ILE A 948 -8.12 44.26 -18.46
N GLY A 949 -7.91 45.53 -18.86
CA GLY A 949 -8.36 46.23 -20.07
C GLY A 949 -8.80 47.69 -19.83
N GLY A 950 -7.87 48.65 -19.67
CA GLY A 950 -8.20 50.07 -19.47
C GLY A 950 -7.03 51.06 -19.64
N ALA A 951 -7.32 52.27 -20.16
CA ALA A 951 -6.38 53.35 -20.53
C ALA A 951 -5.72 54.08 -19.32
N GLU A 952 -4.62 54.86 -19.40
CA GLU A 952 -4.42 56.12 -20.16
C GLU A 952 -2.91 56.47 -20.45
N ILE A 953 -2.58 57.75 -20.74
CA ILE A 953 -1.41 58.34 -21.46
C ILE A 953 -1.14 59.75 -20.84
N PRO A 954 0.02 60.49 -20.93
CA PRO A 954 1.44 60.27 -21.34
C PRO A 954 2.42 60.58 -20.14
N PRO A 955 3.67 61.17 -20.20
CA PRO A 955 4.62 61.49 -21.30
C PRO A 955 6.17 61.28 -21.10
N SER A 956 6.85 60.84 -22.19
CA SER A 956 8.13 61.34 -22.79
C SER A 956 9.45 61.47 -21.94
N PRO A 957 10.64 61.84 -22.50
CA PRO A 957 11.12 61.89 -23.91
C PRO A 957 12.51 61.20 -24.17
N SER A 958 13.12 61.43 -25.35
CA SER A 958 14.55 61.22 -25.78
C SER A 958 15.05 59.78 -26.09
N SER A 959 15.93 59.52 -27.07
CA SER A 959 16.53 60.36 -28.16
C SER A 959 17.11 59.53 -29.33
N ASP A 960 16.95 60.05 -30.56
CA ASP A 960 17.82 60.07 -31.77
C ASP A 960 18.90 58.98 -32.05
N ILE A 961 18.99 58.51 -33.32
CA ILE A 961 20.08 58.86 -34.30
C ILE A 961 19.95 58.15 -35.68
N SER A 962 19.97 58.98 -36.74
CA SER A 962 20.45 58.84 -38.15
C SER A 962 20.30 57.58 -39.04
N SER A 963 19.80 57.83 -40.28
CA SER A 963 20.00 57.04 -41.53
C SER A 963 21.36 57.37 -42.23
N PRO A 964 21.77 56.69 -43.32
CA PRO A 964 21.39 57.09 -44.70
C PRO A 964 21.28 55.93 -45.75
N SER A 965 21.27 56.24 -47.07
CA SER A 965 20.75 55.38 -48.16
C SER A 965 21.68 55.24 -49.42
N GLY A 966 21.44 54.22 -50.26
CA GLY A 966 21.99 54.00 -51.64
C GLY A 966 21.71 52.55 -52.13
N LEU A 967 21.05 52.24 -53.27
CA LEU A 967 21.48 52.30 -54.70
C LEU A 967 22.64 51.33 -55.02
N ASP A 968 22.74 50.55 -56.12
CA ASP A 968 21.97 50.37 -57.39
C ASP A 968 22.49 49.05 -58.09
N GLN A 969 22.02 48.41 -59.19
CA GLN A 969 20.89 48.47 -60.15
C GLN A 969 20.84 47.14 -61.01
N GLU A 970 19.93 47.02 -62.00
CA GLU A 970 19.86 46.04 -63.14
C GLU A 970 19.33 44.59 -62.89
N VAL A 971 18.81 43.81 -63.85
CA VAL A 971 17.77 43.95 -64.93
C VAL A 971 17.92 42.79 -65.95
N ARG A 972 16.82 42.07 -66.29
CA ARG A 972 16.54 41.49 -67.64
C ARG A 972 15.13 40.87 -67.72
N ASP A 973 14.65 40.70 -68.95
CA ASP A 973 13.21 40.78 -69.28
C ASP A 973 12.55 39.51 -69.86
N SER A 974 11.20 39.52 -69.87
CA SER A 974 10.28 39.03 -70.94
C SER A 974 9.28 37.93 -70.56
N ALA A 975 8.05 37.85 -71.13
CA ALA A 975 7.15 38.86 -71.73
C ALA A 975 5.76 38.25 -72.07
N HIS A 976 4.68 39.05 -71.99
CA HIS A 976 3.32 38.81 -72.55
C HIS A 976 2.52 37.60 -71.96
N LYS A 977 1.18 37.44 -72.08
CA LYS A 977 0.05 38.01 -72.89
C LYS A 977 -1.29 37.58 -72.21
N ALA A 978 -2.51 38.09 -72.40
CA ALA A 978 -3.12 39.43 -72.65
C ALA A 978 -4.67 39.30 -72.48
N SER A 979 -5.47 40.37 -72.73
CA SER A 979 -6.98 40.47 -72.68
C SER A 979 -7.65 40.31 -71.30
N HIS A 980 -8.58 41.15 -70.82
CA HIS A 980 -9.79 41.85 -71.33
C HIS A 980 -11.07 40.97 -71.41
N ALA A 981 -12.30 41.46 -71.15
CA ALA A 981 -12.85 42.60 -70.37
C ALA A 981 -14.41 42.56 -70.41
N HIS A 982 -15.09 43.31 -69.53
CA HIS A 982 -16.49 43.82 -69.69
C HIS A 982 -17.68 42.81 -69.74
N ASN A 983 -18.96 43.19 -69.48
CA ASN A 983 -19.56 44.23 -68.61
C ASN A 983 -21.08 43.97 -68.36
N HIS A 984 -21.64 44.48 -67.24
CA HIS A 984 -23.05 44.86 -66.93
C HIS A 984 -24.30 44.13 -67.53
N GLY A 985 -25.34 43.89 -66.70
CA GLY A 985 -26.70 43.49 -67.15
C GLY A 985 -27.79 43.57 -66.05
N HIS A 986 -29.05 43.88 -66.41
CA HIS A 986 -30.15 44.28 -65.50
C HIS A 986 -31.56 43.95 -66.08
N SER A 987 -32.69 43.93 -65.35
CA SER A 987 -33.01 43.63 -63.92
C SER A 987 -34.54 43.69 -63.67
N HIS A 988 -35.03 43.12 -62.55
CA HIS A 988 -36.39 43.34 -61.95
C HIS A 988 -37.64 42.90 -62.76
N PRO A 989 -38.90 42.94 -62.22
CA PRO A 989 -39.37 42.93 -60.81
C PRO A 989 -40.58 41.97 -60.52
N HIS A 990 -41.02 41.84 -59.25
CA HIS A 990 -42.43 41.95 -58.74
C HIS A 990 -42.48 41.53 -57.24
N HIS A 991 -42.87 42.44 -56.31
CA HIS A 991 -44.13 42.43 -55.50
C HIS A 991 -44.36 41.17 -54.62
N HIS A 992 -44.66 41.21 -53.31
CA HIS A 992 -45.10 42.27 -52.35
C HIS A 992 -44.92 41.74 -50.87
N HIS A 993 -45.24 42.32 -49.69
CA HIS A 993 -45.98 43.52 -49.22
C HIS A 993 -45.68 43.90 -47.71
N HIS A 994 -46.23 45.03 -47.23
CA HIS A 994 -46.69 45.40 -45.85
C HIS A 994 -45.88 45.20 -44.52
N HIS A 995 -45.15 46.25 -44.11
CA HIS A 995 -45.31 47.11 -42.89
C HIS A 995 -45.48 46.62 -41.42
N HIS A 996 -44.64 47.23 -40.54
CA HIS A 996 -44.83 47.63 -39.10
C HIS A 996 -45.03 46.56 -37.98
N GLY A 997 -44.72 46.84 -36.69
CA GLY A 997 -43.95 47.94 -36.11
C GLY A 997 -44.14 48.23 -34.58
N ARG A 998 -43.09 48.02 -33.77
CA ARG A 998 -42.73 48.64 -32.46
C ARG A 998 -43.75 48.80 -31.28
N HIS A 999 -43.32 48.24 -30.12
CA HIS A 999 -43.34 48.79 -28.74
C HIS A 999 -44.61 48.86 -27.82
N ARG A 1000 -44.41 48.26 -26.62
CA ARG A 1000 -44.68 48.76 -25.24
C ARG A 1000 -46.07 48.72 -24.55
N THR A 1001 -45.99 48.32 -23.27
CA THR A 1001 -46.69 48.78 -22.03
C THR A 1001 -48.17 48.45 -21.73
N HIS A 1002 -48.33 47.61 -20.69
CA HIS A 1002 -49.14 47.78 -19.46
C HIS A 1002 -50.68 48.02 -19.45
N SER A 1003 -51.33 47.16 -18.65
CA SER A 1003 -52.31 47.47 -17.57
C SER A 1003 -53.83 47.32 -17.81
N THR A 1004 -54.47 46.63 -16.85
CA THR A 1004 -55.89 46.74 -16.38
C THR A 1004 -57.05 46.50 -17.37
N GLY A 1005 -58.16 45.84 -17.00
CA GLY A 1005 -58.53 45.16 -15.74
C GLY A 1005 -60.06 45.00 -15.59
N SER A 1006 -60.52 44.30 -14.53
CA SER A 1006 -61.95 44.12 -14.11
C SER A 1006 -62.81 43.20 -15.02
N GLN A 1007 -63.89 42.52 -14.56
CA GLN A 1007 -64.50 42.35 -13.22
C GLN A 1007 -65.50 41.16 -13.18
N SER A 1008 -65.79 40.60 -11.98
CA SER A 1008 -67.08 39.93 -11.59
C SER A 1008 -67.46 38.58 -12.26
N MET A 1009 -68.04 37.55 -11.59
CA MET A 1009 -68.44 37.32 -10.18
C MET A 1009 -68.62 35.80 -9.89
N GLY A 1010 -68.34 35.36 -8.66
CA GLY A 1010 -68.75 34.06 -8.07
C GLY A 1010 -67.97 32.80 -8.51
N GLY A 1011 -67.62 31.84 -7.63
CA GLY A 1011 -67.74 31.81 -6.17
C GLY A 1011 -67.26 30.46 -5.56
N ALA A 1012 -67.05 30.45 -4.23
CA ALA A 1012 -66.72 29.30 -3.37
C ALA A 1012 -65.32 28.62 -3.46
N SER A 1013 -64.56 28.78 -2.37
CA SER A 1013 -63.82 27.75 -1.60
C SER A 1013 -62.78 26.80 -2.27
N SER A 1014 -61.52 26.94 -1.81
CA SER A 1014 -60.57 25.89 -1.33
C SER A 1014 -60.64 24.47 -1.95
N VAL A 1015 -59.54 23.81 -2.36
CA VAL A 1015 -58.20 23.69 -1.71
C VAL A 1015 -57.12 23.50 -2.79
N ALA A 1016 -55.87 23.92 -2.52
CA ALA A 1016 -54.69 23.47 -3.26
C ALA A 1016 -53.72 22.78 -2.28
N HIS A 1017 -53.38 21.51 -2.51
CA HIS A 1017 -52.40 20.77 -1.70
C HIS A 1017 -51.83 19.45 -2.31
N GLU A 1018 -52.39 18.91 -3.39
CA GLU A 1018 -52.14 17.49 -3.79
C GLU A 1018 -50.93 17.23 -4.71
N GLU A 1019 -50.21 18.24 -5.19
CA GLU A 1019 -49.08 18.03 -6.13
C GLU A 1019 -47.72 17.78 -5.43
N GLU A 1020 -47.52 18.23 -4.18
CA GLU A 1020 -46.23 18.10 -3.48
C GLU A 1020 -46.03 16.70 -2.87
N ASP A 1021 -47.09 16.04 -2.37
CA ASP A 1021 -47.02 14.73 -1.73
C ASP A 1021 -46.52 13.61 -2.66
N GLN A 1022 -46.77 13.70 -3.97
CA GLN A 1022 -46.33 12.69 -4.93
C GLN A 1022 -44.80 12.62 -5.04
N THR A 1023 -44.11 13.73 -4.80
CA THR A 1023 -42.63 13.78 -4.86
C THR A 1023 -42.04 13.09 -3.63
N ALA A 1024 -42.59 13.35 -2.44
CA ALA A 1024 -42.19 12.67 -1.21
C ALA A 1024 -42.43 11.15 -1.27
N HIS A 1025 -43.58 10.71 -1.80
CA HIS A 1025 -43.89 9.28 -1.96
C HIS A 1025 -42.96 8.59 -2.98
N ARG A 1026 -42.56 9.26 -4.06
CA ARG A 1026 -41.56 8.69 -5.01
C ARG A 1026 -40.18 8.53 -4.38
N ILE A 1027 -39.74 9.50 -3.56
CA ILE A 1027 -38.46 9.41 -2.84
C ILE A 1027 -38.50 8.25 -1.82
N LEU A 1028 -39.61 8.07 -1.10
CA LEU A 1028 -39.77 6.96 -0.16
C LEU A 1028 -39.82 5.57 -0.84
N ASN A 1029 -40.46 5.45 -2.01
CA ASN A 1029 -40.41 4.21 -2.78
C ASN A 1029 -38.99 3.89 -3.27
N LEU A 1030 -38.26 4.88 -3.80
CA LEU A 1030 -36.85 4.69 -4.21
C LEU A 1030 -35.95 4.27 -3.04
N LEU A 1031 -36.15 4.82 -1.85
CA LEU A 1031 -35.44 4.41 -0.63
C LEU A 1031 -35.83 3.00 -0.16
N SER A 1032 -37.01 2.50 -0.53
CA SER A 1032 -37.42 1.11 -0.29
C SER A 1032 -36.77 0.14 -1.29
N GLU A 1033 -36.67 0.52 -2.56
CA GLU A 1033 -36.06 -0.29 -3.63
C GLU A 1033 -34.54 -0.43 -3.49
N ILE A 1034 -33.85 0.54 -2.89
CA ILE A 1034 -32.38 0.57 -2.75
C ILE A 1034 -31.85 -0.29 -1.57
N GLY A 1035 -32.74 -0.87 -0.74
CA GLY A 1035 -32.42 -2.12 -0.04
C GLY A 1035 -31.53 -2.06 1.21
N HIS A 1036 -31.84 -1.19 2.18
CA HIS A 1036 -31.31 -1.28 3.56
C HIS A 1036 -32.45 -1.50 4.56
N SER A 1037 -32.86 -2.77 4.73
CA SER A 1037 -34.14 -3.23 5.29
C SER A 1037 -34.40 -2.98 6.79
N ASN A 1038 -33.53 -2.26 7.50
CA ASN A 1038 -33.60 -2.09 8.96
C ASN A 1038 -33.90 -0.67 9.45
N LEU A 1039 -33.92 0.35 8.59
CA LEU A 1039 -34.08 1.77 9.00
C LEU A 1039 -35.53 2.29 8.95
N VAL A 1040 -36.42 1.69 8.15
CA VAL A 1040 -37.75 2.28 7.85
C VAL A 1040 -38.78 2.06 8.97
N ASN A 1041 -38.66 0.99 9.76
CA ASN A 1041 -39.72 0.53 10.68
C ASN A 1041 -39.86 1.30 12.02
N LYS A 1042 -39.36 2.55 12.14
CA LYS A 1042 -39.30 3.26 13.44
C LYS A 1042 -39.64 4.76 13.46
N LEU A 1043 -40.18 5.35 12.39
CA LEU A 1043 -40.63 6.76 12.40
C LEU A 1043 -42.13 6.87 12.10
N SER A 1044 -42.90 7.25 13.14
CA SER A 1044 -44.35 7.49 13.04
C SER A 1044 -44.61 8.92 12.58
N PHE A 1045 -45.17 9.09 11.38
CA PHE A 1045 -45.57 10.40 10.85
C PHE A 1045 -46.83 10.93 11.56
N GLN A 1046 -46.65 11.84 12.51
CA GLN A 1046 -47.71 12.77 12.95
C GLN A 1046 -47.09 14.04 13.56
N GLU A 1047 -47.73 15.18 13.26
CA GLU A 1047 -47.46 16.52 13.81
C GLU A 1047 -46.09 17.17 13.53
N ARG A 1048 -46.00 17.94 12.43
CA ARG A 1048 -45.44 19.32 12.41
C ARG A 1048 -45.81 20.04 11.11
N ASN A 1049 -46.59 21.11 11.22
CA ASN A 1049 -47.00 21.94 10.09
C ASN A 1049 -46.00 23.08 9.86
N PHE A 1050 -45.48 23.21 8.64
CA PHE A 1050 -44.67 24.37 8.24
C PHE A 1050 -45.54 25.43 7.55
N LEU A 1051 -45.22 26.72 7.74
CA LEU A 1051 -45.88 27.85 7.08
C LEU A 1051 -44.85 28.73 6.37
N PRO A 1052 -45.13 29.28 5.16
CA PRO A 1052 -44.13 30.04 4.41
C PRO A 1052 -43.76 31.39 5.03
N CYS A 1053 -42.46 31.70 5.08
CA CYS A 1053 -41.97 33.04 5.41
C CYS A 1053 -42.32 34.03 4.28
N LYS A 1054 -42.79 35.24 4.63
CA LYS A 1054 -43.32 36.21 3.66
C LYS A 1054 -42.27 37.07 2.94
N TYR A 1055 -40.98 36.88 3.22
CA TYR A 1055 -39.90 37.76 2.74
C TYR A 1055 -38.78 37.08 1.95
N CYS A 1056 -38.78 35.74 1.85
CA CYS A 1056 -37.74 34.98 1.15
C CYS A 1056 -38.39 33.91 0.25
N LYS A 1057 -37.96 33.77 -1.01
CA LYS A 1057 -38.22 32.56 -1.81
C LYS A 1057 -36.97 31.68 -1.77
N GLY A 1058 -37.12 30.42 -1.37
CA GLY A 1058 -36.10 29.39 -1.62
C GLY A 1058 -35.07 29.13 -0.51
N ALA A 1059 -35.47 29.10 0.77
CA ALA A 1059 -34.72 28.42 1.82
C ALA A 1059 -35.67 27.93 2.93
N VAL A 1060 -35.54 26.66 3.34
CA VAL A 1060 -36.20 26.11 4.53
C VAL A 1060 -35.12 25.80 5.56
N GLN A 1061 -35.19 26.46 6.71
CA GLN A 1061 -34.30 26.18 7.83
C GLN A 1061 -34.95 25.15 8.76
N VAL A 1062 -34.24 24.07 9.05
CA VAL A 1062 -34.62 23.09 10.08
C VAL A 1062 -33.97 23.51 11.42
N ILE A 1063 -34.69 23.28 12.51
CA ILE A 1063 -34.23 23.40 13.91
C ILE A 1063 -34.47 22.05 14.58
#